data_AF-A0A839FPG7-F1
#
_entry.id   AF-A0A839FPG7-F1
#
_cell.length_a   1.000
_cell.length_b   1.000
_cell.length_c   1.000
_cell.angle_alpha   90.00
_cell.angle_beta   90.00
_cell.angle_gamma   90.00
#
_symmetry.space_group_name_H-M   'P 1'
#
loop_
_entity.id
_entity.type
_entity.pdbx_description
1 polymer ?
#
loop_
_entity_poly.entity_id
_entity_poly.type
_entity_poly.pdbx_seq_one_letter_code
_entity_poly.pdbx_strand_id
1 'polypeptide(L)'
;MRFALSFVMLSLALCGASLAADPELPAFARYQVPFLMASDAKNARATIEDRASSVVNWNACGREIDFFGNAGSTRWDPENEELHGLADGDITPFVIGKLFWIHNNHSVQGEQDPPPCVQTVRYFSINDISHWKKWAHSGEDFRNHTYKAMMDWPDDAGLGEPDPKEAVRRWNEAFASMWGSKCQEALSSVSRENDAFLLTFSVSRACMVDQVNRALKSRVKIGSPGTNGLSCRILGKAGQGDWDMAVIALLRALYIDRKYHLNVIFSDTKQYVFNNLLSISGELEGDSYDVASCGNQDNDQGSAQERVDEEAFYNDGFFGDLGDLLGWLFRWLIVILIIAAFFLSPAGILSALATAAASVVAATVAALVTIWVLQIRVPETENHLLMINSSKYLTNQLMIADLPDSDDRERIEGYQKEIREWLLQRLRRITKEDFQEYNAKPYQRLSIAAILNLYDFDESRNEGNVKLITASRIVLEYATAKSAAGSNQGRRIVPFRRLMETNRFERSGPSDEGMRPRRITDFGSGADHQVAAMLLFSGQLQQLPKQPGTAGAGPTHGLVSIASTEELVWEATSDYRPSEVVLDLAMNKSVTYDQKIHHGGFEIYSSGPGFLITAGGVTTKNALGMFVSPFSLNIVPPLRFKLKNQDRGSGVATTLMVASGSAQLTRNHFIQILGHSHEYSHEDRSDDVSDDTCKTNPDFAGEKKCARNLTNDDNLCVLRGFACGTNVMVPLGIDRDCLKPAAGVDASWEFLDSASCPAYADAPPFYLVVFRKPCPPDIEGCDTKWGFFEAVDRASTAANIPFPEFIQQTVSRNPTLMVALSNTLGGTYKTWRGDTLIYVANGHDTDNDSAGFKGINNLSPRDIDDWPLADGDALTADGKGRATIRSPSRAPAPGRVMAIKIDFTDWENPKFDEVQ
;
A
#
# COMPACT_ATOMS: atom_id res chain seq x y z
N MET A 1 64.57 7.19 4.15
CA MET A 1 63.55 6.96 5.20
C MET A 1 62.61 8.16 5.44
N ARG A 2 63.00 9.41 5.19
CA ARG A 2 62.11 10.60 5.29
C ARG A 2 61.26 10.92 4.05
N PHE A 3 61.49 10.27 2.92
CA PHE A 3 60.71 10.48 1.68
C PHE A 3 59.50 9.54 1.52
N ALA A 4 59.44 8.43 2.28
CA ALA A 4 58.32 7.48 2.19
C ALA A 4 57.13 7.84 3.09
N LEU A 5 57.33 8.66 4.14
CA LEU A 5 56.25 9.07 5.05
C LEU A 5 55.36 10.18 4.45
N SER A 6 55.90 11.03 3.59
CA SER A 6 55.15 12.15 2.99
C SER A 6 54.19 11.70 1.88
N PHE A 7 54.43 10.56 1.23
CA PHE A 7 53.53 10.03 0.19
C PHE A 7 52.33 9.27 0.78
N VAL A 8 52.48 8.67 1.97
CA VAL A 8 51.38 7.98 2.67
C VAL A 8 50.44 8.97 3.39
N MET A 9 50.97 10.10 3.88
CA MET A 9 50.13 11.16 4.46
C MET A 9 49.35 11.96 3.41
N LEU A 10 49.87 12.13 2.19
CA LEU A 10 49.17 12.84 1.11
C LEU A 10 48.07 11.98 0.46
N SER A 11 48.24 10.66 0.43
CA SER A 11 47.21 9.71 -0.06
C SER A 11 46.07 9.48 0.96
N LEU A 12 46.35 9.59 2.26
CA LEU A 12 45.31 9.60 3.30
C LEU A 12 44.56 10.94 3.41
N ALA A 13 45.20 12.07 3.09
CA ALA A 13 44.53 13.38 3.07
C ALA A 13 43.65 13.59 1.82
N LEU A 14 43.96 12.95 0.69
CA LEU A 14 43.16 12.99 -0.55
C LEU A 14 42.03 11.95 -0.59
N CYS A 15 42.02 10.96 0.32
CA CYS A 15 40.86 10.07 0.54
C CYS A 15 39.89 10.59 1.63
N GLY A 16 40.22 11.70 2.30
CA GLY A 16 39.42 12.26 3.40
C GLY A 16 38.46 13.39 3.01
N ALA A 17 38.42 13.79 1.74
CA ALA A 17 37.65 14.95 1.28
C ALA A 17 36.97 14.68 -0.08
N SER A 18 36.23 13.58 -0.18
CA SER A 18 35.26 13.34 -1.25
C SER A 18 34.34 12.17 -0.91
N LEU A 19 33.75 12.19 0.29
CA LEU A 19 32.34 11.81 0.42
C LEU A 19 31.51 12.99 -0.11
N ALA A 20 31.72 13.35 -1.38
CA ALA A 20 30.71 14.10 -2.09
C ALA A 20 29.51 13.15 -2.14
N ALA A 21 28.44 13.51 -1.44
CA ALA A 21 27.15 12.91 -1.68
C ALA A 21 26.99 12.81 -3.20
N ASP A 22 26.85 11.58 -3.70
CA ASP A 22 26.42 11.34 -5.07
C ASP A 22 25.28 12.32 -5.33
N PRO A 23 25.37 13.23 -6.32
CA PRO A 23 24.39 14.31 -6.45
C PRO A 23 23.03 13.64 -6.59
N GLU A 24 22.24 13.72 -5.51
CA GLU A 24 20.85 13.31 -5.55
C GLU A 24 20.29 13.96 -6.80
N LEU A 25 19.68 13.17 -7.70
CA LEU A 25 18.75 13.75 -8.67
C LEU A 25 17.92 14.74 -7.86
N PRO A 26 17.90 16.05 -8.22
CA PRO A 26 17.42 17.06 -7.31
C PRO A 26 16.06 16.62 -6.81
N ALA A 27 15.81 16.60 -5.49
CA ALA A 27 14.55 16.10 -4.94
C ALA A 27 13.32 16.63 -5.71
N PHE A 28 13.43 17.84 -6.26
CA PHE A 28 12.50 18.48 -7.17
C PHE A 28 12.13 17.73 -8.46
N ALA A 29 12.88 16.73 -8.92
CA ALA A 29 12.48 15.89 -10.07
C ALA A 29 11.26 15.03 -9.74
N ARG A 30 11.18 14.55 -8.49
CA ARG A 30 10.08 13.71 -8.02
C ARG A 30 9.02 14.52 -7.31
N TYR A 31 9.42 15.51 -6.52
CA TYR A 31 8.55 16.31 -5.66
C TYR A 31 8.22 17.65 -6.33
N GLN A 32 7.03 17.75 -6.92
CA GLN A 32 6.63 18.91 -7.74
C GLN A 32 5.27 19.49 -7.37
N VAL A 33 4.42 18.72 -6.68
CA VAL A 33 3.03 19.11 -6.49
C VAL A 33 2.87 19.84 -5.16
N PRO A 34 2.51 21.14 -5.15
CA PRO A 34 2.48 21.93 -3.94
C PRO A 34 1.24 21.59 -3.11
N PHE A 35 1.44 21.19 -1.87
CA PHE A 35 0.39 21.05 -0.87
C PHE A 35 0.49 22.19 0.15
N LEU A 36 -0.65 22.70 0.58
CA LEU A 36 -0.75 23.65 1.68
C LEU A 36 -0.56 22.93 3.02
N MET A 37 0.45 23.35 3.78
CA MET A 37 0.72 22.84 5.12
C MET A 37 -0.38 23.29 6.09
N ALA A 38 -0.71 22.41 7.04
CA ALA A 38 -1.61 22.76 8.13
C ALA A 38 -0.89 22.84 9.49
N SER A 39 -1.33 23.80 10.31
CA SER A 39 -0.75 24.04 11.65
C SER A 39 -1.36 23.18 12.75
N ASP A 40 -2.64 22.81 12.60
CA ASP A 40 -3.42 22.06 13.58
C ASP A 40 -4.57 21.29 12.88
N ALA A 41 -5.28 20.44 13.64
CA ALA A 41 -6.36 19.59 13.12
C ALA A 41 -7.50 20.37 12.46
N LYS A 42 -7.87 21.54 13.00
CA LYS A 42 -8.95 22.37 12.47
C LYS A 42 -8.53 22.99 11.14
N ASN A 43 -7.33 23.55 11.09
CA ASN A 43 -6.74 24.09 9.87
C ASN A 43 -6.51 22.99 8.83
N ALA A 44 -6.08 21.80 9.24
CA ALA A 44 -5.94 20.64 8.35
C ALA A 44 -7.26 20.30 7.68
N ARG A 45 -8.33 20.12 8.46
CA ARG A 45 -9.68 19.84 7.93
C ARG A 45 -10.17 20.94 6.97
N ALA A 46 -9.95 22.20 7.33
CA ALA A 46 -10.39 23.34 6.53
C ALA A 46 -9.66 23.48 5.18
N THR A 47 -8.47 22.89 5.05
CA THR A 47 -7.58 23.02 3.87
C THR A 47 -7.43 21.71 3.09
N ILE A 48 -8.26 20.69 3.39
CA ILE A 48 -8.25 19.43 2.61
C ILE A 48 -8.59 19.71 1.15
N GLU A 49 -9.59 20.56 0.88
CA GLU A 49 -10.00 20.89 -0.49
C GLU A 49 -8.91 21.60 -1.30
N ASP A 50 -8.09 22.43 -0.65
CA ASP A 50 -6.95 23.09 -1.32
C ASP A 50 -5.92 22.05 -1.79
N ARG A 51 -5.59 21.08 -0.92
CA ARG A 51 -4.65 20.00 -1.27
C ARG A 51 -5.26 19.02 -2.28
N ALA A 52 -6.54 18.71 -2.15
CA ALA A 52 -7.29 17.90 -3.12
C ALA A 52 -7.29 18.57 -4.50
N SER A 53 -7.49 19.88 -4.54
CA SER A 53 -7.41 20.68 -5.78
C SER A 53 -6.02 20.61 -6.40
N SER A 54 -4.93 20.61 -5.62
CA SER A 54 -3.58 20.38 -6.15
C SER A 54 -3.44 19.00 -6.82
N VAL A 55 -3.98 17.94 -6.21
CA VAL A 55 -3.97 16.58 -6.80
C VAL A 55 -4.80 16.53 -8.08
N VAL A 56 -5.99 17.12 -8.05
CA VAL A 56 -6.91 17.17 -9.19
C VAL A 56 -6.30 17.95 -10.35
N ASN A 57 -5.79 19.16 -10.12
CA ASN A 57 -5.12 19.99 -11.14
C ASN A 57 -3.93 19.25 -11.75
N TRP A 58 -3.13 18.57 -10.93
CA TRP A 58 -1.97 17.82 -11.42
C TRP A 58 -2.37 16.63 -12.30
N ASN A 59 -3.35 15.83 -11.91
CA ASN A 59 -3.85 14.74 -12.76
C ASN A 59 -4.64 15.24 -13.97
N ALA A 60 -5.25 16.42 -13.89
CA ALA A 60 -6.04 17.00 -14.97
C ALA A 60 -5.17 17.61 -16.09
N CYS A 61 -4.06 18.27 -15.77
CA CYS A 61 -3.19 18.87 -16.79
C CYS A 61 -1.68 18.92 -16.46
N GLY A 62 -1.25 18.49 -15.28
CA GLY A 62 0.18 18.40 -14.91
C GLY A 62 0.88 17.11 -15.36
N ARG A 63 0.15 16.16 -15.94
CA ARG A 63 0.68 14.86 -16.38
C ARG A 63 0.33 14.51 -17.83
N GLU A 64 0.22 15.51 -18.71
CA GLU A 64 -0.17 15.27 -20.11
C GLU A 64 0.80 14.38 -20.88
N ILE A 65 2.09 14.37 -20.51
CA ILE A 65 3.07 13.46 -21.10
C ILE A 65 2.78 12.00 -20.71
N ASP A 66 2.58 11.73 -19.41
CA ASP A 66 2.23 10.39 -18.93
C ASP A 66 0.90 9.93 -19.55
N PHE A 67 -0.10 10.82 -19.57
CA PHE A 67 -1.42 10.50 -20.12
C PHE A 67 -1.35 10.18 -21.62
N PHE A 68 -0.63 10.98 -22.40
CA PHE A 68 -0.41 10.73 -23.82
C PHE A 68 0.35 9.39 -24.04
N GLY A 69 1.39 9.13 -23.24
CA GLY A 69 2.17 7.90 -23.31
C GLY A 69 1.37 6.64 -22.98
N ASN A 70 0.55 6.70 -21.92
CA ASN A 70 -0.29 5.59 -21.47
C ASN A 70 -1.45 5.32 -22.45
N ALA A 71 -2.10 6.38 -22.94
CA ALA A 71 -3.15 6.24 -23.95
C ALA A 71 -2.62 5.62 -25.25
N GLY A 72 -1.44 6.05 -25.71
CA GLY A 72 -0.78 5.51 -26.89
C GLY A 72 -0.42 4.02 -26.79
N SER A 73 -0.10 3.52 -25.59
CA SER A 73 0.19 2.09 -25.35
C SER A 73 -1.04 1.21 -25.18
N THR A 74 -2.23 1.77 -25.01
CA THR A 74 -3.46 0.96 -24.87
C THR A 74 -4.07 0.51 -26.21
N ARG A 75 -3.36 0.71 -27.33
CA ARG A 75 -3.88 0.37 -28.66
C ARG A 75 -3.68 -1.12 -28.96
N TRP A 76 -4.77 -1.80 -29.31
CA TRP A 76 -4.75 -3.17 -29.83
C TRP A 76 -3.90 -3.22 -31.11
N ASP A 77 -2.91 -4.12 -31.13
CA ASP A 77 -2.12 -4.43 -32.32
C ASP A 77 -2.80 -5.60 -33.07
N PRO A 78 -3.39 -5.35 -34.24
CA PRO A 78 -4.06 -6.37 -35.03
C PRO A 78 -3.12 -7.46 -35.56
N GLU A 79 -1.83 -7.15 -35.75
CA GLU A 79 -0.91 -8.02 -36.48
C GLU A 79 -0.29 -9.11 -35.61
N ASN A 80 -0.21 -8.87 -34.30
CA ASN A 80 0.40 -9.82 -33.36
C ASN A 80 -0.61 -10.63 -32.54
N GLU A 81 -1.92 -10.33 -32.63
CA GLU A 81 -2.98 -10.88 -31.76
C GLU A 81 -2.64 -10.82 -30.25
N GLU A 82 -1.60 -10.07 -29.87
CA GLU A 82 -1.12 -9.88 -28.52
C GLU A 82 -1.36 -8.44 -28.11
N LEU A 83 -2.03 -8.28 -26.98
CA LEU A 83 -2.14 -7.01 -26.30
C LEU A 83 -0.77 -6.62 -25.73
N HIS A 84 0.00 -5.82 -26.47
CA HIS A 84 1.17 -5.12 -25.92
C HIS A 84 0.72 -3.96 -25.00
N GLY A 85 -0.03 -4.29 -23.96
CA GLY A 85 -0.37 -3.38 -22.88
C GLY A 85 0.37 -3.83 -21.63
N LEU A 86 1.59 -3.32 -21.42
CA LEU A 86 2.25 -3.44 -20.12
C LEU A 86 1.23 -3.05 -19.04
N ALA A 87 1.13 -3.87 -18.00
CA ALA A 87 0.29 -3.70 -16.83
C ALA A 87 0.53 -2.38 -16.04
N ASP A 88 1.31 -1.44 -16.59
CA ASP A 88 1.96 -0.36 -15.86
C ASP A 88 1.37 1.04 -16.15
N GLY A 89 0.41 1.18 -17.07
CA GLY A 89 -0.17 2.48 -17.44
C GLY A 89 -1.69 2.56 -17.32
N ASP A 90 -2.22 2.63 -16.10
CA ASP A 90 -3.65 2.92 -15.92
C ASP A 90 -3.96 4.37 -16.31
N ILE A 91 -4.83 4.57 -17.29
CA ILE A 91 -5.23 5.92 -17.73
C ILE A 91 -6.35 6.51 -16.87
N THR A 92 -6.94 5.71 -16.00
CA THR A 92 -8.17 6.09 -15.29
C THR A 92 -7.95 7.19 -14.24
N PRO A 93 -6.81 7.25 -13.51
CA PRO A 93 -6.50 8.39 -12.64
C PRO A 93 -6.52 9.75 -13.37
N PHE A 94 -6.04 9.82 -14.62
CA PHE A 94 -6.10 11.05 -15.42
C PHE A 94 -7.53 11.39 -15.80
N VAL A 95 -8.34 10.40 -16.19
CA VAL A 95 -9.76 10.59 -16.51
C VAL A 95 -10.52 11.13 -15.30
N ILE A 96 -10.33 10.52 -14.12
CA ILE A 96 -10.93 10.95 -12.86
C ILE A 96 -10.52 12.40 -12.53
N GLY A 97 -9.22 12.71 -12.62
CA GLY A 97 -8.70 14.07 -12.40
C GLY A 97 -9.32 15.10 -13.34
N LYS A 98 -9.43 14.80 -14.64
CA LYS A 98 -10.06 15.68 -15.64
C LYS A 98 -11.55 15.88 -15.37
N LEU A 99 -12.30 14.82 -15.06
CA LEU A 99 -13.73 14.91 -14.73
C LEU A 99 -13.96 15.79 -13.50
N PHE A 100 -13.19 15.57 -12.44
CA PHE A 100 -13.34 16.34 -11.20
C PHE A 100 -12.83 17.78 -11.34
N TRP A 101 -11.82 18.03 -12.18
CA TRP A 101 -11.43 19.40 -12.53
C TRP A 101 -12.56 20.14 -13.23
N ILE A 102 -13.21 19.50 -14.21
CA ILE A 102 -14.38 20.08 -14.90
C ILE A 102 -15.52 20.33 -13.91
N HIS A 103 -15.75 19.43 -12.95
CA HIS A 103 -16.72 19.65 -11.87
C HIS A 103 -16.39 20.92 -11.07
N ASN A 104 -15.17 21.03 -10.55
CA ASN A 104 -14.74 22.15 -9.72
C ASN A 104 -14.74 23.51 -10.45
N ASN A 105 -14.65 23.49 -11.78
CA ASN A 105 -14.57 24.68 -12.63
C ASN A 105 -15.78 24.83 -13.57
N HIS A 106 -16.89 24.12 -13.31
CA HIS A 106 -18.08 24.25 -14.13
C HIS A 106 -18.72 25.63 -13.93
N SER A 107 -18.76 26.45 -14.99
CA SER A 107 -19.45 27.74 -14.96
C SER A 107 -20.96 27.55 -14.76
N VAL A 108 -21.58 28.39 -13.93
CA VAL A 108 -23.04 28.39 -13.79
C VAL A 108 -23.63 28.84 -15.14
N GLN A 109 -24.70 28.18 -15.60
CA GLN A 109 -25.29 28.42 -16.92
C GLN A 109 -25.42 29.92 -17.24
N GLY A 110 -24.66 30.40 -18.25
CA GLY A 110 -24.62 31.80 -18.68
C GLY A 110 -23.24 32.49 -18.54
N GLU A 111 -22.27 31.87 -17.86
CA GLU A 111 -20.91 32.39 -17.71
C GLU A 111 -19.94 31.91 -18.79
N GLN A 112 -18.94 32.75 -19.07
CA GLN A 112 -17.80 32.49 -19.95
C GLN A 112 -17.12 31.16 -19.58
N ASP A 113 -16.63 30.42 -20.59
CA ASP A 113 -15.90 29.16 -20.34
C ASP A 113 -14.80 29.37 -19.30
N PRO A 114 -14.61 28.43 -18.35
CA PRO A 114 -13.57 28.55 -17.35
C PRO A 114 -12.20 28.68 -18.02
N PRO A 115 -11.25 29.40 -17.39
CA PRO A 115 -9.88 29.44 -17.87
C PRO A 115 -9.31 28.02 -17.98
N PRO A 116 -8.37 27.78 -18.91
CA PRO A 116 -7.76 26.46 -19.06
C PRO A 116 -7.06 26.02 -17.77
N CYS A 117 -6.96 24.71 -17.55
CA CYS A 117 -6.11 24.15 -16.51
C CYS A 117 -4.66 24.42 -16.88
N VAL A 118 -3.94 25.15 -16.04
CA VAL A 118 -2.53 25.47 -16.27
C VAL A 118 -1.66 24.79 -15.22
N GLN A 119 -0.65 24.04 -15.67
CA GLN A 119 0.37 23.43 -14.80
C GLN A 119 1.74 23.52 -15.46
N THR A 120 2.76 23.91 -14.67
CA THR A 120 4.15 23.89 -15.10
C THR A 120 4.86 22.69 -14.47
N VAL A 121 5.44 21.84 -15.30
CA VAL A 121 6.10 20.59 -14.91
C VAL A 121 7.59 20.70 -15.20
N ARG A 122 8.42 20.24 -14.28
CA ARG A 122 9.87 20.31 -14.35
C ARG A 122 10.48 18.94 -14.68
N TYR A 123 11.35 18.87 -15.69
CA TYR A 123 12.03 17.64 -16.15
C TYR A 123 13.55 17.85 -16.15
N PHE A 124 14.34 17.01 -15.47
CA PHE A 124 15.76 17.29 -15.14
C PHE A 124 16.82 16.69 -16.08
N SER A 125 16.47 15.81 -17.02
CA SER A 125 17.45 15.28 -17.97
C SER A 125 16.80 14.58 -19.16
N ILE A 126 17.41 14.72 -20.34
CA ILE A 126 17.18 13.86 -21.51
C ILE A 126 17.50 12.38 -21.18
N ASN A 127 18.36 12.11 -20.18
CA ASN A 127 18.68 10.76 -19.71
C ASN A 127 17.72 10.18 -18.66
N ASP A 128 17.03 11.00 -17.86
CA ASP A 128 15.86 10.53 -17.10
C ASP A 128 14.72 10.12 -18.06
N ILE A 129 14.66 10.79 -19.22
CA ILE A 129 13.82 10.43 -20.36
C ILE A 129 14.41 9.22 -21.12
N SER A 130 15.72 8.98 -21.11
CA SER A 130 16.35 7.79 -21.74
C SER A 130 16.20 6.49 -20.93
N HIS A 131 15.85 6.55 -19.65
CA HIS A 131 15.30 5.38 -18.92
C HIS A 131 14.02 4.84 -19.60
N TRP A 132 13.30 5.69 -20.33
CA TRP A 132 12.15 5.30 -21.15
C TRP A 132 12.57 4.64 -22.48
N LYS A 133 13.82 4.83 -22.96
CA LYS A 133 14.35 4.08 -24.12
C LYS A 133 14.43 2.58 -23.84
N LYS A 134 14.76 2.16 -22.61
CA LYS A 134 14.74 0.73 -22.21
C LYS A 134 13.32 0.14 -22.18
N TRP A 135 12.30 0.96 -21.95
CA TRP A 135 10.88 0.60 -22.02
C TRP A 135 10.28 0.74 -23.43
N ALA A 136 11.05 1.27 -24.39
CA ALA A 136 10.63 1.51 -25.77
C ALA A 136 10.94 0.35 -26.73
N HIS A 137 11.53 -0.76 -26.24
CA HIS A 137 11.90 -1.91 -27.07
C HIS A 137 10.75 -2.88 -27.38
N SER A 138 9.52 -2.63 -26.91
CA SER A 138 8.34 -3.47 -27.20
C SER A 138 7.23 -2.78 -27.98
N GLY A 139 7.49 -1.59 -28.55
CA GLY A 139 6.54 -0.89 -29.41
C GLY A 139 7.26 0.13 -30.30
N GLU A 140 7.86 -0.36 -31.39
CA GLU A 140 8.88 0.36 -32.17
C GLU A 140 8.37 1.61 -32.92
N ASP A 141 7.07 1.79 -33.16
CA ASP A 141 6.59 2.91 -33.99
C ASP A 141 6.01 4.08 -33.18
N PHE A 142 4.98 3.91 -32.37
CA PHE A 142 4.23 5.08 -31.85
C PHE A 142 4.98 5.89 -30.78
N ARG A 143 5.60 5.21 -29.80
CA ARG A 143 6.38 5.86 -28.75
C ARG A 143 7.64 6.53 -29.31
N ASN A 144 8.27 5.92 -30.31
CA ASN A 144 9.39 6.52 -31.04
C ASN A 144 8.99 7.79 -31.80
N HIS A 145 7.75 7.92 -32.31
CA HIS A 145 7.33 9.12 -33.04
C HIS A 145 7.00 10.30 -32.12
N THR A 146 6.38 10.11 -30.96
CA THR A 146 6.14 11.21 -30.00
C THR A 146 7.41 11.59 -29.25
N TYR A 147 8.21 10.57 -28.89
CA TYR A 147 9.55 10.77 -28.36
C TYR A 147 10.43 11.50 -29.38
N LYS A 148 10.45 11.11 -30.67
CA LYS A 148 11.13 11.88 -31.74
C LYS A 148 10.49 13.25 -31.98
N ALA A 149 9.19 13.42 -31.82
CA ALA A 149 8.54 14.72 -32.04
C ALA A 149 8.94 15.75 -30.98
N MET A 150 9.11 15.33 -29.71
CA MET A 150 9.70 16.16 -28.64
C MET A 150 11.23 16.18 -28.65
N MET A 151 11.86 15.06 -29.02
CA MET A 151 13.27 14.73 -28.75
C MET A 151 14.05 14.30 -30.00
N ASP A 152 13.65 14.68 -31.22
CA ASP A 152 14.61 15.10 -32.27
C ASP A 152 15.32 16.40 -31.82
N TRP A 153 15.73 16.38 -30.56
CA TRP A 153 16.87 17.05 -30.00
C TRP A 153 18.06 16.52 -30.78
N PRO A 154 18.86 17.39 -31.41
CA PRO A 154 20.03 16.92 -32.13
C PRO A 154 21.09 16.44 -31.12
N ASP A 155 20.93 15.22 -30.60
CA ASP A 155 21.94 14.57 -29.75
C ASP A 155 23.20 14.19 -30.57
N ASP A 156 23.09 14.08 -31.90
CA ASP A 156 24.17 13.52 -32.74
C ASP A 156 24.97 14.52 -33.59
N ALA A 157 24.74 15.84 -33.51
CA ALA A 157 25.33 16.77 -34.52
C ALA A 157 25.98 18.07 -34.04
N GLY A 158 26.09 18.35 -32.74
CA GLY A 158 26.73 19.61 -32.29
C GLY A 158 26.02 20.88 -32.80
N LEU A 159 24.73 20.77 -33.10
CA LEU A 159 23.85 21.87 -33.49
C LEU A 159 23.05 22.29 -32.23
N GLY A 160 22.92 23.60 -32.01
CA GLY A 160 22.48 24.22 -30.75
C GLY A 160 21.09 23.79 -30.22
N GLU A 161 20.74 24.33 -29.05
CA GLU A 161 19.47 24.08 -28.37
C GLU A 161 18.27 24.25 -29.33
N PRO A 162 17.30 23.31 -29.37
CA PRO A 162 16.14 23.41 -30.23
C PRO A 162 15.29 24.64 -29.89
N ASP A 163 14.69 25.27 -30.91
CA ASP A 163 13.77 26.40 -30.71
C ASP A 163 12.56 25.96 -29.88
N PRO A 164 12.34 26.53 -28.67
CA PRO A 164 11.20 26.17 -27.83
C PRO A 164 9.85 26.30 -28.54
N LYS A 165 9.72 27.22 -29.51
CA LYS A 165 8.48 27.39 -30.28
C LYS A 165 8.20 26.19 -31.19
N GLU A 166 9.23 25.64 -31.80
CA GLU A 166 9.11 24.47 -32.67
C GLU A 166 8.76 23.22 -31.86
N ALA A 167 9.35 23.05 -30.67
CA ALA A 167 9.00 21.98 -29.74
C ALA A 167 7.52 22.05 -29.32
N VAL A 168 7.04 23.25 -28.96
CA VAL A 168 5.63 23.50 -28.63
C VAL A 168 4.71 23.13 -29.80
N ARG A 169 5.05 23.60 -31.01
CA ARG A 169 4.25 23.33 -32.23
C ARG A 169 4.14 21.83 -32.51
N ARG A 170 5.27 21.12 -32.54
CA ARG A 170 5.31 19.66 -32.82
C ARG A 170 4.56 18.84 -31.78
N TRP A 171 4.73 19.18 -30.50
CA TRP A 171 3.99 18.53 -29.42
C TRP A 171 2.49 18.70 -29.63
N ASN A 172 2.02 19.94 -29.82
CA ASN A 172 0.60 20.22 -29.98
C ASN A 172 0.00 19.58 -31.24
N GLU A 173 0.75 19.48 -32.34
CA GLU A 173 0.32 18.75 -33.54
C GLU A 173 0.14 17.25 -33.27
N ALA A 174 1.13 16.62 -32.63
CA ALA A 174 1.05 15.20 -32.25
C ALA A 174 -0.09 14.96 -31.25
N PHE A 175 -0.20 15.83 -30.26
CA PHE A 175 -1.21 15.75 -29.20
C PHE A 175 -2.63 15.94 -29.75
N ALA A 176 -2.85 16.93 -30.63
CA ALA A 176 -4.13 17.14 -31.30
C ALA A 176 -4.47 16.02 -32.29
N SER A 177 -3.48 15.33 -32.88
CA SER A 177 -3.73 14.17 -33.73
C SER A 177 -4.37 13.01 -32.95
N MET A 178 -3.96 12.81 -31.69
CA MET A 178 -4.53 11.81 -30.80
C MET A 178 -5.88 12.26 -30.23
N TRP A 179 -5.92 13.46 -29.67
CA TRP A 179 -7.03 13.93 -28.83
C TRP A 179 -8.07 14.78 -29.56
N GLY A 180 -7.80 15.21 -30.80
CA GLY A 180 -8.69 16.04 -31.60
C GLY A 180 -8.26 17.50 -31.68
N SER A 181 -8.88 18.25 -32.60
CA SER A 181 -8.52 19.63 -32.93
C SER A 181 -8.71 20.63 -31.80
N LYS A 182 -9.50 20.30 -30.76
CA LYS A 182 -9.67 21.15 -29.58
C LYS A 182 -8.45 21.18 -28.66
N CYS A 183 -7.47 20.30 -28.91
CA CYS A 183 -6.24 20.15 -28.14
C CYS A 183 -4.99 20.75 -28.83
N GLN A 184 -5.16 21.66 -29.79
CA GLN A 184 -4.07 22.28 -30.56
C GLN A 184 -3.16 23.23 -29.75
N GLU A 185 -3.50 23.54 -28.49
CA GLU A 185 -2.76 24.47 -27.64
C GLU A 185 -2.49 23.90 -26.24
N ALA A 186 -2.44 22.57 -26.10
CA ALA A 186 -2.32 21.91 -24.81
C ALA A 186 -0.97 22.17 -24.10
N LEU A 187 0.13 22.33 -24.83
CA LEU A 187 1.41 22.83 -24.34
C LEU A 187 1.55 24.30 -24.74
N SER A 188 1.64 25.20 -23.77
CA SER A 188 1.73 26.64 -24.03
C SER A 188 3.16 27.14 -24.16
N SER A 189 4.09 26.56 -23.41
CA SER A 189 5.50 26.97 -23.45
C SER A 189 6.45 25.88 -22.99
N VAL A 190 7.67 25.95 -23.52
CA VAL A 190 8.84 25.22 -23.04
C VAL A 190 9.89 26.26 -22.69
N SER A 191 10.50 26.14 -21.52
CA SER A 191 11.66 26.94 -21.13
C SER A 191 12.69 26.08 -20.42
N ARG A 192 13.90 26.61 -20.24
CA ARG A 192 14.97 25.96 -19.52
C ARG A 192 15.30 26.75 -18.27
N GLU A 193 15.39 26.08 -17.13
CA GLU A 193 15.84 26.62 -15.86
C GLU A 193 16.94 25.71 -15.30
N ASN A 194 18.19 26.19 -15.32
CA ASN A 194 19.38 25.39 -14.99
C ASN A 194 19.45 24.11 -15.86
N ASP A 195 19.47 22.95 -15.20
CA ASP A 195 19.51 21.63 -15.84
C ASP A 195 18.11 21.05 -16.11
N ALA A 196 17.04 21.81 -15.88
CA ALA A 196 15.67 21.33 -16.07
C ALA A 196 14.92 22.05 -17.19
N PHE A 197 14.05 21.31 -17.89
CA PHE A 197 13.02 21.83 -18.77
C PHE A 197 11.75 22.09 -17.99
N LEU A 198 11.17 23.27 -18.18
CA LEU A 198 9.86 23.65 -17.67
C LEU A 198 8.87 23.58 -18.83
N LEU A 199 7.92 22.66 -18.72
CA LEU A 199 6.83 22.51 -19.69
C LEU A 199 5.57 23.07 -19.04
N THR A 200 4.98 24.09 -19.64
CA THR A 200 3.71 24.64 -19.15
C THR A 200 2.59 24.13 -20.03
N PHE A 201 1.72 23.31 -19.45
CA PHE A 201 0.49 22.85 -20.08
C PHE A 201 -0.64 23.82 -19.78
N SER A 202 -1.50 24.03 -20.77
CA SER A 202 -2.69 24.88 -20.71
C SER A 202 -3.84 24.14 -21.41
N VAL A 203 -4.50 23.25 -20.67
CA VAL A 203 -5.49 22.34 -21.22
C VAL A 203 -6.89 22.92 -21.04
N SER A 204 -7.55 23.26 -22.15
CA SER A 204 -8.91 23.79 -22.14
C SER A 204 -9.93 22.73 -21.70
N ARG A 205 -11.06 23.17 -21.14
CA ARG A 205 -12.20 22.29 -20.84
C ARG A 205 -12.59 21.45 -22.07
N ALA A 206 -12.64 22.08 -23.24
CA ALA A 206 -13.05 21.44 -24.48
C ALA A 206 -12.05 20.34 -24.91
N CYS A 207 -10.75 20.56 -24.72
CA CYS A 207 -9.74 19.52 -24.92
C CYS A 207 -9.91 18.37 -23.90
N MET A 208 -10.11 18.67 -22.61
CA MET A 208 -10.31 17.63 -21.59
C MET A 208 -11.51 16.73 -21.88
N VAL A 209 -12.61 17.30 -22.36
CA VAL A 209 -13.80 16.53 -22.76
C VAL A 209 -13.45 15.54 -23.89
N ASP A 210 -12.73 15.98 -24.92
CA ASP A 210 -12.31 15.10 -26.02
C ASP A 210 -11.31 14.03 -25.53
N GLN A 211 -10.40 14.41 -24.64
CA GLN A 211 -9.44 13.50 -23.99
C GLN A 211 -10.14 12.39 -23.21
N VAL A 212 -11.07 12.73 -22.32
CA VAL A 212 -11.84 11.76 -21.51
C VAL A 212 -12.54 10.76 -22.41
N ASN A 213 -13.27 11.23 -23.42
CA ASN A 213 -14.07 10.36 -24.27
C ASN A 213 -13.21 9.44 -25.13
N ARG A 214 -12.14 9.95 -25.76
CA ARG A 214 -11.24 9.14 -26.58
C ARG A 214 -10.46 8.13 -25.75
N ALA A 215 -10.03 8.52 -24.55
CA ALA A 215 -9.32 7.64 -23.62
C ALA A 215 -10.20 6.46 -23.19
N LEU A 216 -11.45 6.73 -22.80
CA LEU A 216 -12.37 5.67 -22.42
C LEU A 216 -12.72 4.76 -23.61
N LYS A 217 -12.90 5.32 -24.81
CA LYS A 217 -13.17 4.55 -26.04
C LYS A 217 -11.97 3.73 -26.54
N SER A 218 -10.74 4.10 -26.18
CA SER A 218 -9.54 3.36 -26.60
C SER A 218 -9.21 2.19 -25.68
N ARG A 219 -9.87 2.09 -24.52
CA ARG A 219 -9.65 1.00 -23.57
C ARG A 219 -10.30 -0.27 -24.07
N VAL A 220 -9.67 -1.40 -23.78
CA VAL A 220 -10.22 -2.74 -23.99
C VAL A 220 -10.12 -3.52 -22.68
N LYS A 221 -10.99 -4.51 -22.48
CA LYS A 221 -10.86 -5.44 -21.35
C LYS A 221 -9.55 -6.22 -21.48
N ILE A 222 -8.74 -6.23 -20.42
CA ILE A 222 -7.50 -6.98 -20.36
C ILE A 222 -7.55 -7.87 -19.12
N GLY A 223 -7.62 -9.17 -19.33
CA GLY A 223 -7.63 -10.14 -18.23
C GLY A 223 -9.01 -10.42 -17.64
N SER A 224 -9.01 -11.09 -16.50
CA SER A 224 -10.21 -11.41 -15.71
C SER A 224 -10.12 -10.80 -14.31
N PRO A 225 -11.26 -10.59 -13.62
CA PRO A 225 -11.26 -10.19 -12.22
C PRO A 225 -10.54 -11.20 -11.32
N GLY A 226 -9.87 -10.73 -10.26
CA GLY A 226 -9.28 -11.58 -9.24
C GLY A 226 -7.77 -11.79 -9.36
N THR A 227 -7.23 -12.66 -8.50
CA THR A 227 -5.78 -12.80 -8.29
C THR A 227 -5.01 -13.20 -9.55
N ASN A 228 -3.99 -12.42 -9.90
CA ASN A 228 -3.10 -12.67 -11.04
C ASN A 228 -2.06 -13.79 -10.80
N GLY A 229 -1.65 -14.46 -11.89
CA GLY A 229 -0.50 -15.38 -11.91
C GLY A 229 -0.73 -16.76 -11.30
N LEU A 230 -1.97 -17.11 -10.95
CA LEU A 230 -2.30 -18.48 -10.56
C LEU A 230 -2.28 -19.40 -11.79
N SER A 231 -1.70 -20.59 -11.62
CA SER A 231 -1.50 -21.58 -12.70
C SER A 231 -2.84 -22.22 -13.06
N CYS A 232 -3.66 -21.44 -13.73
CA CYS A 232 -5.03 -21.73 -14.07
C CYS A 232 -5.04 -22.51 -15.39
N ARG A 233 -4.75 -23.80 -15.26
CA ARG A 233 -4.89 -24.94 -16.20
C ARG A 233 -3.77 -25.92 -15.83
N ILE A 234 -4.11 -27.18 -15.56
CA ILE A 234 -3.14 -28.27 -15.32
C ILE A 234 -2.10 -28.36 -16.48
N LEU A 235 -2.40 -27.77 -17.65
CA LEU A 235 -1.57 -27.78 -18.86
C LEU A 235 -1.50 -26.42 -19.62
N GLY A 236 -1.80 -25.26 -19.02
CA GLY A 236 -1.88 -23.97 -19.75
C GLY A 236 -1.25 -22.77 -19.03
N LYS A 237 -0.99 -21.68 -19.78
CA LYS A 237 -0.47 -20.40 -19.23
C LYS A 237 -1.50 -19.75 -18.31
N ALA A 238 -1.03 -19.15 -17.21
CA ALA A 238 -1.87 -18.34 -16.31
C ALA A 238 -2.51 -17.18 -17.08
N GLY A 239 -3.81 -16.97 -16.90
CA GLY A 239 -4.48 -15.76 -17.40
C GLY A 239 -3.98 -14.52 -16.65
N GLN A 240 -4.03 -13.36 -17.30
CA GLN A 240 -3.79 -12.08 -16.64
C GLN A 240 -4.99 -11.75 -15.74
N GLY A 241 -4.76 -11.66 -14.42
CA GLY A 241 -5.77 -11.24 -13.44
C GLY A 241 -5.87 -9.71 -13.32
N ASP A 242 -6.44 -9.23 -12.22
CA ASP A 242 -6.48 -7.82 -11.77
C ASP A 242 -7.43 -6.87 -12.54
N TRP A 243 -8.33 -7.39 -13.39
CA TRP A 243 -9.25 -6.53 -14.15
C TRP A 243 -10.21 -5.72 -13.25
N ASP A 244 -10.53 -6.23 -12.06
CA ASP A 244 -11.33 -5.56 -11.05
C ASP A 244 -10.74 -4.22 -10.60
N MET A 245 -9.41 -4.04 -10.64
CA MET A 245 -8.77 -2.74 -10.38
C MET A 245 -9.16 -1.68 -11.43
N ALA A 246 -9.30 -2.09 -12.70
CA ALA A 246 -9.76 -1.18 -13.76
C ALA A 246 -11.25 -0.88 -13.61
N VAL A 247 -12.06 -1.88 -13.26
CA VAL A 247 -13.51 -1.73 -13.11
C VAL A 247 -13.87 -0.73 -12.00
N ILE A 248 -13.21 -0.80 -10.83
CA ILE A 248 -13.48 0.17 -9.75
C ILE A 248 -13.21 1.62 -10.18
N ALA A 249 -12.22 1.82 -11.05
CA ALA A 249 -11.81 3.15 -11.52
C ALA A 249 -12.76 3.66 -12.62
N LEU A 250 -13.19 2.78 -13.53
CA LEU A 250 -14.20 3.08 -14.53
C LEU A 250 -15.56 3.44 -13.89
N LEU A 251 -15.96 2.69 -12.87
CA LEU A 251 -17.16 3.01 -12.08
C LEU A 251 -17.06 4.39 -11.45
N ARG A 252 -15.93 4.72 -10.82
CA ARG A 252 -15.73 6.06 -10.25
C ARG A 252 -15.86 7.16 -11.30
N ALA A 253 -15.29 6.99 -12.49
CA ALA A 253 -15.42 7.96 -13.57
C ALA A 253 -16.89 8.17 -14.01
N LEU A 254 -17.63 7.08 -14.21
CA LEU A 254 -19.06 7.14 -14.57
C LEU A 254 -19.90 7.80 -13.46
N TYR A 255 -19.64 7.45 -12.21
CA TYR A 255 -20.38 7.99 -11.07
C TYR A 255 -20.04 9.45 -10.78
N ILE A 256 -18.81 9.92 -11.00
CA ILE A 256 -18.50 11.35 -10.93
C ILE A 256 -19.31 12.13 -11.96
N ASP A 257 -19.34 11.68 -13.23
CA ASP A 257 -20.12 12.34 -14.28
C ASP A 257 -21.64 12.34 -13.96
N ARG A 258 -22.16 11.22 -13.44
CA ARG A 258 -23.56 11.04 -13.03
C ARG A 258 -23.93 11.89 -11.81
N LYS A 259 -23.20 11.75 -10.70
CA LYS A 259 -23.45 12.40 -9.40
C LYS A 259 -23.48 13.92 -9.50
N TYR A 260 -22.59 14.50 -10.29
CA TYR A 260 -22.48 15.95 -10.46
C TYR A 260 -23.15 16.46 -11.75
N HIS A 261 -23.86 15.60 -12.49
CA HIS A 261 -24.57 15.93 -13.73
C HIS A 261 -23.69 16.68 -14.75
N LEU A 262 -22.43 16.25 -14.89
CA LEU A 262 -21.44 16.97 -15.70
C LEU A 262 -21.70 16.88 -17.21
N ASN A 263 -22.26 15.74 -17.66
CA ASN A 263 -22.48 15.43 -19.08
C ASN A 263 -21.19 15.56 -19.92
N VAL A 264 -20.04 15.24 -19.33
CA VAL A 264 -18.72 15.24 -19.97
C VAL A 264 -18.51 13.94 -20.74
N ILE A 265 -18.89 12.80 -20.14
CA ILE A 265 -18.81 11.51 -20.83
C ILE A 265 -20.00 11.41 -21.78
N PHE A 266 -19.73 11.33 -23.08
CA PHE A 266 -20.77 11.27 -24.11
C PHE A 266 -21.58 9.98 -24.00
N SER A 267 -22.84 10.02 -24.43
CA SER A 267 -23.76 8.89 -24.31
C SER A 267 -23.21 7.62 -24.96
N ASP A 268 -22.57 7.72 -26.12
CA ASP A 268 -21.97 6.59 -26.82
C ASP A 268 -20.72 6.06 -26.10
N THR A 269 -19.94 6.93 -25.47
CA THR A 269 -18.81 6.55 -24.59
C THR A 269 -19.31 5.88 -23.32
N LYS A 270 -20.35 6.41 -22.66
CA LYS A 270 -20.97 5.78 -21.48
C LYS A 270 -21.44 4.38 -21.82
N GLN A 271 -22.17 4.23 -22.93
CA GLN A 271 -22.65 2.93 -23.39
C GLN A 271 -21.48 1.98 -23.74
N TYR A 272 -20.40 2.49 -24.33
CA TYR A 272 -19.22 1.67 -24.60
C TYR A 272 -18.58 1.16 -23.30
N VAL A 273 -18.32 2.06 -22.34
CA VAL A 273 -17.72 1.69 -21.05
C VAL A 273 -18.61 0.70 -20.32
N PHE A 274 -19.92 1.00 -20.24
CA PHE A 274 -20.89 0.12 -19.61
C PHE A 274 -20.89 -1.26 -20.30
N ASN A 275 -21.15 -1.33 -21.60
CA ASN A 275 -21.33 -2.59 -22.31
C ASN A 275 -20.04 -3.41 -22.48
N ASN A 276 -18.86 -2.78 -22.58
CA ASN A 276 -17.64 -3.49 -23.01
C ASN A 276 -16.58 -3.57 -21.91
N LEU A 277 -16.61 -2.67 -20.92
CA LEU A 277 -15.53 -2.56 -19.93
C LEU A 277 -16.00 -2.87 -18.50
N LEU A 278 -17.25 -2.53 -18.13
CA LEU A 278 -17.82 -2.91 -16.84
C LEU A 278 -18.24 -4.37 -16.85
N SER A 279 -17.29 -5.28 -16.68
CA SER A 279 -17.50 -6.72 -16.81
C SER A 279 -17.89 -7.44 -15.52
N ILE A 280 -18.28 -6.70 -14.48
CA ILE A 280 -18.53 -7.23 -13.13
C ILE A 280 -19.92 -6.76 -12.71
N SER A 281 -20.90 -7.67 -12.76
CA SER A 281 -22.31 -7.43 -12.42
C SER A 281 -22.96 -8.72 -11.90
N GLY A 282 -24.26 -8.69 -11.63
CA GLY A 282 -25.04 -9.88 -11.35
C GLY A 282 -25.00 -10.29 -9.88
N GLU A 283 -25.00 -11.61 -9.64
CA GLU A 283 -25.09 -12.24 -8.32
C GLU A 283 -23.84 -12.06 -7.45
N LEU A 284 -23.99 -12.31 -6.15
CA LEU A 284 -22.91 -12.22 -5.18
C LEU A 284 -21.73 -13.14 -5.52
N GLU A 285 -20.52 -12.57 -5.55
CA GLU A 285 -19.31 -13.37 -5.74
C GLU A 285 -18.93 -14.15 -4.47
N GLY A 286 -18.59 -15.43 -4.64
CA GLY A 286 -18.19 -16.30 -3.54
C GLY A 286 -16.78 -16.00 -3.00
N ASP A 287 -16.53 -16.34 -1.74
CA ASP A 287 -15.23 -16.13 -1.09
C ASP A 287 -14.08 -17.01 -1.66
N SER A 288 -14.38 -17.93 -2.57
CA SER A 288 -13.43 -18.88 -3.16
C SER A 288 -13.92 -19.41 -4.49
N TYR A 289 -13.01 -19.68 -5.43
CA TYR A 289 -13.32 -20.26 -6.73
C TYR A 289 -12.69 -21.65 -6.89
N ASP A 290 -13.17 -22.39 -7.89
CA ASP A 290 -12.64 -23.70 -8.24
C ASP A 290 -11.31 -23.57 -9.01
N VAL A 291 -10.34 -24.45 -8.74
CA VAL A 291 -9.05 -24.43 -9.46
C VAL A 291 -9.22 -24.57 -10.98
N ALA A 292 -10.28 -25.26 -11.43
CA ALA A 292 -10.62 -25.38 -12.85
C ALA A 292 -11.35 -24.14 -13.40
N SER A 293 -12.08 -23.38 -12.58
CA SER A 293 -12.75 -22.14 -13.01
C SER A 293 -11.81 -20.94 -13.12
N CYS A 294 -10.54 -21.07 -12.74
CA CYS A 294 -9.49 -20.11 -13.10
C CYS A 294 -9.72 -18.66 -12.60
N GLY A 295 -10.12 -18.49 -11.35
CA GLY A 295 -10.52 -17.19 -10.80
C GLY A 295 -12.01 -16.94 -10.96
N ASN A 296 -12.45 -15.72 -10.64
CA ASN A 296 -13.84 -15.33 -10.86
C ASN A 296 -14.04 -15.04 -12.35
N GLN A 297 -14.96 -15.79 -12.97
CA GLN A 297 -15.14 -15.80 -14.43
C GLN A 297 -16.03 -14.65 -14.94
N ASP A 298 -16.37 -13.69 -14.08
CA ASP A 298 -17.18 -12.54 -14.44
C ASP A 298 -16.65 -11.85 -15.71
N ASN A 299 -17.42 -12.04 -16.78
CA ASN A 299 -17.14 -11.50 -18.09
C ASN A 299 -18.42 -10.98 -18.74
N ASP A 300 -19.30 -10.41 -17.91
CA ASP A 300 -20.57 -9.88 -18.36
C ASP A 300 -20.31 -8.70 -19.31
N GLN A 301 -20.65 -8.87 -20.58
CA GLN A 301 -20.59 -7.79 -21.57
C GLN A 301 -21.98 -7.62 -22.17
N GLY A 302 -22.19 -6.47 -22.80
CA GLY A 302 -23.49 -6.07 -23.32
C GLY A 302 -24.27 -5.16 -22.37
N SER A 303 -25.43 -4.75 -22.86
CA SER A 303 -26.43 -3.95 -22.15
C SER A 303 -27.00 -4.66 -20.93
N ALA A 304 -27.71 -3.94 -20.05
CA ALA A 304 -28.32 -4.54 -18.87
C ALA A 304 -29.25 -5.71 -19.22
N GLN A 305 -30.05 -5.57 -20.29
CA GLN A 305 -30.94 -6.64 -20.76
C GLN A 305 -30.15 -7.85 -21.28
N GLU A 306 -29.13 -7.63 -22.11
CA GLU A 306 -28.32 -8.72 -22.68
C GLU A 306 -27.64 -9.57 -21.58
N ARG A 307 -27.17 -8.93 -20.50
CA ARG A 307 -26.56 -9.63 -19.35
C ARG A 307 -27.58 -10.48 -18.61
N VAL A 308 -28.78 -9.93 -18.36
CA VAL A 308 -29.84 -10.66 -17.66
C VAL A 308 -30.30 -11.87 -18.49
N ASP A 309 -30.46 -11.68 -19.80
CA ASP A 309 -30.85 -12.72 -20.76
C ASP A 309 -29.80 -13.83 -20.87
N GLU A 310 -28.51 -13.46 -20.94
CA GLU A 310 -27.39 -14.41 -21.00
C GLU A 310 -27.32 -15.27 -19.73
N GLU A 311 -27.43 -14.65 -18.55
CA GLU A 311 -27.42 -15.36 -17.28
C GLU A 311 -28.69 -16.24 -17.12
N ALA A 312 -29.87 -15.79 -17.57
CA ALA A 312 -31.07 -16.62 -17.60
C ALA A 312 -30.87 -17.87 -18.48
N PHE A 313 -30.21 -17.73 -19.62
CA PHE A 313 -29.89 -18.86 -20.49
C PHE A 313 -28.95 -19.88 -19.82
N TYR A 314 -27.91 -19.41 -19.11
CA TYR A 314 -26.97 -20.28 -18.40
C TYR A 314 -27.62 -20.98 -17.20
N ASN A 315 -28.42 -20.26 -16.41
CA ASN A 315 -29.02 -20.77 -15.18
C ASN A 315 -30.29 -21.62 -15.41
N ASP A 316 -31.19 -21.21 -16.32
CA ASP A 316 -32.51 -21.85 -16.49
C ASP A 316 -32.61 -22.79 -17.71
N GLY A 317 -31.72 -22.69 -18.71
CA GLY A 317 -31.97 -23.29 -20.02
C GLY A 317 -31.02 -24.41 -20.48
N PHE A 318 -29.70 -24.22 -20.34
CA PHE A 318 -28.74 -25.09 -21.02
C PHE A 318 -27.93 -26.00 -20.09
N PHE A 319 -27.44 -25.50 -18.94
CA PHE A 319 -26.64 -26.31 -18.02
C PHE A 319 -27.43 -26.98 -16.90
N GLY A 320 -28.60 -26.45 -16.50
CA GLY A 320 -29.49 -27.14 -15.56
C GLY A 320 -29.88 -28.54 -16.07
N ASP A 321 -30.36 -28.61 -17.32
CA ASP A 321 -30.75 -29.86 -17.97
C ASP A 321 -29.55 -30.77 -18.31
N LEU A 322 -28.40 -30.20 -18.70
CA LEU A 322 -27.18 -30.97 -19.00
C LEU A 322 -26.52 -31.51 -17.70
N GLY A 323 -26.59 -30.74 -16.63
CA GLY A 323 -26.08 -31.07 -15.30
C GLY A 323 -26.87 -32.20 -14.64
N ASP A 324 -28.21 -32.19 -14.78
CA ASP A 324 -29.05 -33.28 -14.32
C ASP A 324 -28.85 -34.57 -15.14
N LEU A 325 -28.64 -34.45 -16.46
CA LEU A 325 -28.32 -35.59 -17.34
C LEU A 325 -26.95 -36.20 -17.01
N LEU A 326 -25.92 -35.36 -16.82
CA LEU A 326 -24.58 -35.80 -16.42
C LEU A 326 -24.59 -36.36 -15.00
N GLY A 327 -25.23 -35.69 -14.05
CA GLY A 327 -25.39 -36.16 -12.67
C GLY A 327 -26.10 -37.52 -12.59
N TRP A 328 -27.13 -37.73 -13.41
CA TRP A 328 -27.81 -39.02 -13.56
C TRP A 328 -26.87 -40.10 -14.15
N LEU A 329 -26.15 -39.78 -15.24
CA LEU A 329 -25.19 -40.68 -15.88
C LEU A 329 -24.05 -41.08 -14.91
N PHE A 330 -23.57 -40.14 -14.11
CA PHE A 330 -22.53 -40.35 -13.11
C PHE A 330 -22.99 -41.22 -11.94
N ARG A 331 -24.22 -41.01 -11.42
CA ARG A 331 -24.81 -41.91 -10.41
C ARG A 331 -24.93 -43.34 -10.93
N TRP A 332 -25.27 -43.51 -12.20
CA TRP A 332 -25.29 -44.82 -12.85
C TRP A 332 -23.90 -45.43 -13.03
N LEU A 333 -22.88 -44.64 -13.39
CA LEU A 333 -21.49 -45.11 -13.47
C LEU A 333 -20.95 -45.60 -12.13
N ILE A 334 -21.24 -44.90 -11.03
CA ILE A 334 -20.86 -45.33 -9.67
C ILE A 334 -21.55 -46.65 -9.30
N VAL A 335 -22.85 -46.78 -9.60
CA VAL A 335 -23.59 -48.02 -9.38
C VAL A 335 -23.03 -49.17 -10.21
N ILE A 336 -22.70 -48.94 -11.47
CA ILE A 336 -22.09 -49.95 -12.37
C ILE A 336 -20.70 -50.36 -11.85
N LEU A 337 -19.89 -49.42 -11.33
CA LEU A 337 -18.57 -49.70 -10.77
C LEU A 337 -18.67 -50.49 -9.45
N ILE A 338 -19.63 -50.17 -8.58
CA ILE A 338 -19.90 -50.93 -7.35
C ILE A 338 -20.38 -52.35 -7.69
N ILE A 339 -21.25 -52.49 -8.69
CA ILE A 339 -21.71 -53.79 -9.21
C ILE A 339 -20.51 -54.56 -9.80
N ALA A 340 -19.68 -53.93 -10.62
CA ALA A 340 -18.48 -54.57 -11.18
C ALA A 340 -17.51 -55.04 -10.08
N ALA A 341 -17.29 -54.24 -9.04
CA ALA A 341 -16.48 -54.62 -7.88
C ALA A 341 -17.10 -55.76 -7.05
N PHE A 342 -18.43 -55.86 -7.00
CA PHE A 342 -19.14 -56.93 -6.30
C PHE A 342 -19.18 -58.26 -7.07
N PHE A 343 -19.20 -58.22 -8.40
CA PHE A 343 -19.26 -59.42 -9.26
C PHE A 343 -17.89 -59.97 -9.66
N LEU A 344 -16.80 -59.26 -9.37
CA LEU A 344 -15.43 -59.77 -9.48
C LEU A 344 -15.08 -60.66 -8.27
N SER A 345 -15.62 -61.88 -8.26
CA SER A 345 -15.18 -62.92 -7.32
C SER A 345 -13.78 -63.46 -7.69
N PRO A 346 -13.01 -64.04 -6.75
CA PRO A 346 -11.56 -64.22 -6.91
C PRO A 346 -11.08 -65.31 -7.91
N ALA A 347 -11.95 -65.98 -8.66
CA ALA A 347 -11.63 -67.31 -9.19
C ALA A 347 -11.62 -67.50 -10.72
N GLY A 348 -11.82 -66.48 -11.56
CA GLY A 348 -11.68 -66.72 -13.01
C GLY A 348 -11.72 -65.47 -13.86
N ILE A 349 -10.82 -65.41 -14.85
CA ILE A 349 -10.56 -64.33 -15.82
C ILE A 349 -9.42 -63.39 -15.37
N LEU A 350 -8.17 -63.89 -15.47
CA LEU A 350 -6.97 -63.10 -15.16
C LEU A 350 -6.01 -62.88 -16.34
N SER A 351 -6.36 -63.28 -17.58
CA SER A 351 -5.45 -63.10 -18.73
C SER A 351 -5.97 -62.21 -19.86
N ALA A 352 -7.28 -61.94 -19.96
CA ALA A 352 -7.85 -61.08 -21.00
C ALA A 352 -8.28 -59.67 -20.51
N LEU A 353 -8.32 -59.45 -19.19
CA LEU A 353 -8.74 -58.18 -18.59
C LEU A 353 -7.59 -57.32 -18.07
N ALA A 354 -6.34 -57.78 -18.08
CA ALA A 354 -5.22 -56.99 -17.55
C ALA A 354 -4.94 -55.70 -18.35
N THR A 355 -5.23 -55.67 -19.66
CA THR A 355 -5.06 -54.47 -20.50
C THR A 355 -6.29 -53.56 -20.51
N ALA A 356 -7.50 -54.10 -20.39
CA ALA A 356 -8.73 -53.31 -20.27
C ALA A 356 -8.97 -52.78 -18.85
N ALA A 357 -8.57 -53.51 -17.82
CA ALA A 357 -8.62 -53.04 -16.43
C ALA A 357 -7.57 -51.95 -16.18
N ALA A 358 -6.40 -51.99 -16.82
CA ALA A 358 -5.42 -50.91 -16.69
C ALA A 358 -5.92 -49.61 -17.33
N SER A 359 -6.59 -49.65 -18.49
CA SER A 359 -7.17 -48.46 -19.12
C SER A 359 -8.42 -47.96 -18.38
N VAL A 360 -9.26 -48.86 -17.86
CA VAL A 360 -10.41 -48.48 -17.02
C VAL A 360 -9.95 -47.94 -15.67
N VAL A 361 -8.95 -48.53 -15.02
CA VAL A 361 -8.38 -48.00 -13.76
C VAL A 361 -7.66 -46.68 -14.02
N ALA A 362 -6.90 -46.53 -15.11
CA ALA A 362 -6.29 -45.26 -15.46
C ALA A 362 -7.33 -44.18 -15.78
N ALA A 363 -8.40 -44.51 -16.51
CA ALA A 363 -9.51 -43.61 -16.78
C ALA A 363 -10.34 -43.29 -15.52
N THR A 364 -10.49 -44.25 -14.61
CA THR A 364 -11.20 -44.07 -13.33
C THR A 364 -10.37 -43.25 -12.36
N VAL A 365 -9.06 -43.50 -12.28
CA VAL A 365 -8.12 -42.67 -11.51
C VAL A 365 -8.04 -41.28 -12.11
N ALA A 366 -7.98 -41.15 -13.44
CA ALA A 366 -8.03 -39.84 -14.10
C ALA A 366 -9.33 -39.12 -13.80
N ALA A 367 -10.49 -39.77 -13.94
CA ALA A 367 -11.80 -39.18 -13.64
C ALA A 367 -11.95 -38.83 -12.16
N LEU A 368 -11.48 -39.69 -11.24
CA LEU A 368 -11.47 -39.40 -9.80
C LEU A 368 -10.52 -38.25 -9.47
N VAL A 369 -9.34 -38.18 -10.09
CA VAL A 369 -8.40 -37.06 -9.94
C VAL A 369 -9.01 -35.77 -10.49
N THR A 370 -9.71 -35.82 -11.64
CA THR A 370 -10.42 -34.65 -12.18
C THR A 370 -11.55 -34.20 -11.25
N ILE A 371 -12.33 -35.13 -10.68
CA ILE A 371 -13.37 -34.83 -9.68
C ILE A 371 -12.76 -34.24 -8.40
N TRP A 372 -11.62 -34.77 -7.95
CA TRP A 372 -10.89 -34.24 -6.78
C TRP A 372 -10.35 -32.83 -7.03
N VAL A 373 -9.87 -32.53 -8.23
CA VAL A 373 -9.39 -31.18 -8.59
C VAL A 373 -10.54 -30.17 -8.60
N LEU A 374 -11.73 -30.56 -9.08
CA LEU A 374 -12.98 -29.77 -9.05
C LEU A 374 -13.59 -29.60 -7.64
N GLN A 375 -12.89 -30.03 -6.60
CA GLN A 375 -13.26 -29.81 -5.20
C GLN A 375 -12.23 -28.96 -4.46
N ILE A 376 -11.08 -28.70 -5.07
CA ILE A 376 -10.07 -27.80 -4.52
C ILE A 376 -10.55 -26.39 -4.77
N ARG A 377 -10.79 -25.65 -3.69
CA ARG A 377 -11.13 -24.23 -3.77
C ARG A 377 -9.96 -23.38 -3.34
N VAL A 378 -9.72 -22.32 -4.10
CA VAL A 378 -8.73 -21.29 -3.78
C VAL A 378 -9.50 -20.09 -3.24
N PRO A 379 -9.23 -19.66 -1.99
CA PRO A 379 -9.83 -18.45 -1.48
C PRO A 379 -9.34 -17.25 -2.29
N GLU A 380 -10.26 -16.35 -2.65
CA GLU A 380 -9.89 -15.07 -3.24
C GLU A 380 -9.39 -14.13 -2.14
N THR A 381 -8.50 -13.20 -2.49
CA THR A 381 -7.96 -12.24 -1.53
C THR A 381 -9.00 -11.21 -1.12
N GLU A 382 -8.79 -10.59 0.04
CA GLU A 382 -9.69 -9.57 0.57
C GLU A 382 -9.86 -8.36 -0.36
N ASN A 383 -8.76 -7.84 -0.92
CA ASN A 383 -8.82 -6.69 -1.81
C ASN A 383 -9.62 -7.00 -3.09
N HIS A 384 -9.43 -8.18 -3.70
CA HIS A 384 -10.17 -8.59 -4.89
C HIS A 384 -11.65 -8.78 -4.57
N LEU A 385 -12.01 -9.49 -3.49
CA LEU A 385 -13.41 -9.64 -3.09
C LEU A 385 -14.10 -8.29 -2.82
N LEU A 386 -13.41 -7.34 -2.17
CA LEU A 386 -13.95 -6.00 -1.95
C LEU A 386 -14.12 -5.25 -3.27
N MET A 387 -13.13 -5.28 -4.17
CA MET A 387 -13.24 -4.62 -5.49
C MET A 387 -14.35 -5.23 -6.34
N ILE A 388 -14.46 -6.55 -6.40
CA ILE A 388 -15.47 -7.27 -7.18
C ILE A 388 -16.86 -6.99 -6.64
N ASN A 389 -17.14 -7.29 -5.36
CA ASN A 389 -18.49 -7.17 -4.83
C ASN A 389 -18.94 -5.70 -4.67
N SER A 390 -18.03 -4.76 -4.42
CA SER A 390 -18.38 -3.33 -4.51
C SER A 390 -18.68 -2.89 -5.95
N SER A 391 -17.96 -3.43 -6.93
CA SER A 391 -18.21 -3.16 -8.35
C SER A 391 -19.52 -3.76 -8.83
N LYS A 392 -19.86 -5.00 -8.42
CA LYS A 392 -21.17 -5.61 -8.70
C LYS A 392 -22.28 -4.75 -8.12
N TYR A 393 -22.16 -4.36 -6.83
CA TYR A 393 -23.15 -3.50 -6.17
C TYR A 393 -23.41 -2.20 -6.94
N LEU A 394 -22.36 -1.50 -7.37
CA LEU A 394 -22.50 -0.22 -8.09
C LEU A 394 -22.96 -0.43 -9.55
N THR A 395 -22.47 -1.46 -10.24
CA THR A 395 -22.90 -1.78 -11.61
C THR A 395 -24.38 -2.18 -11.64
N ASN A 396 -24.84 -2.95 -10.66
CA ASN A 396 -26.23 -3.34 -10.52
C ASN A 396 -27.14 -2.13 -10.29
N GLN A 397 -26.71 -1.08 -9.57
CA GLN A 397 -27.48 0.18 -9.47
C GLN A 397 -27.64 0.87 -10.83
N LEU A 398 -26.60 0.85 -11.66
CA LEU A 398 -26.68 1.36 -13.03
C LEU A 398 -27.66 0.51 -13.87
N MET A 399 -27.58 -0.83 -13.76
CA MET A 399 -28.52 -1.74 -14.44
C MET A 399 -29.97 -1.52 -14.02
N ILE A 400 -30.26 -1.40 -12.72
CA ILE A 400 -31.61 -1.15 -12.18
C ILE A 400 -32.16 0.19 -12.69
N ALA A 401 -31.30 1.21 -12.84
CA ALA A 401 -31.70 2.49 -13.39
C ALA A 401 -32.04 2.44 -14.89
N ASP A 402 -31.41 1.53 -15.64
CA ASP A 402 -31.58 1.36 -17.09
C ASP A 402 -32.70 0.36 -17.45
N LEU A 403 -32.95 -0.63 -16.59
CA LEU A 403 -33.99 -1.65 -16.81
C LEU A 403 -35.40 -1.08 -16.56
N PRO A 404 -36.39 -1.44 -17.41
CA PRO A 404 -37.79 -1.14 -17.14
C PRO A 404 -38.28 -1.88 -15.90
N ASP A 405 -39.46 -1.51 -15.40
CA ASP A 405 -40.14 -2.26 -14.34
C ASP A 405 -40.55 -3.65 -14.89
N SER A 406 -39.78 -4.68 -14.55
CA SER A 406 -39.87 -6.05 -15.07
C SER A 406 -39.29 -7.09 -14.10
N ASP A 407 -39.56 -8.37 -14.34
CA ASP A 407 -39.00 -9.50 -13.57
C ASP A 407 -37.45 -9.47 -13.59
N ASP A 408 -36.85 -9.01 -14.69
CA ASP A 408 -35.40 -8.84 -14.83
C ASP A 408 -34.85 -7.80 -13.85
N ARG A 409 -35.57 -6.69 -13.69
CA ARG A 409 -35.22 -5.67 -12.70
C ARG A 409 -35.37 -6.20 -11.28
N GLU A 410 -36.46 -6.91 -10.99
CA GLU A 410 -36.69 -7.54 -9.68
C GLU A 410 -35.55 -8.52 -9.33
N ARG A 411 -35.06 -9.29 -10.32
CA ARG A 411 -33.91 -10.19 -10.16
C ARG A 411 -32.64 -9.44 -9.76
N ILE A 412 -32.28 -8.37 -10.47
CA ILE A 412 -31.10 -7.56 -10.14
C ILE A 412 -31.25 -6.85 -8.78
N GLU A 413 -32.45 -6.39 -8.43
CA GLU A 413 -32.75 -5.85 -7.10
C GLU A 413 -32.56 -6.91 -5.99
N GLY A 414 -32.86 -8.18 -6.29
CA GLY A 414 -32.55 -9.33 -5.44
C GLY A 414 -31.04 -9.46 -5.18
N TYR A 415 -30.23 -9.50 -6.24
CA TYR A 415 -28.77 -9.56 -6.13
C TYR A 415 -28.19 -8.35 -5.38
N GLN A 416 -28.73 -7.16 -5.66
CA GLN A 416 -28.33 -5.93 -4.98
C GLN A 416 -28.49 -6.03 -3.46
N LYS A 417 -29.59 -6.64 -3.00
CA LYS A 417 -29.84 -6.86 -1.58
C LYS A 417 -28.83 -7.84 -0.98
N GLU A 418 -28.58 -8.97 -1.62
CA GLU A 418 -27.63 -9.98 -1.16
C GLU A 418 -26.21 -9.45 -1.07
N ILE A 419 -25.76 -8.74 -2.11
CA ILE A 419 -24.44 -8.11 -2.14
C ILE A 419 -24.32 -7.05 -1.04
N ARG A 420 -25.36 -6.24 -0.80
CA ARG A 420 -25.37 -5.25 0.30
C ARG A 420 -25.18 -5.91 1.65
N GLU A 421 -25.89 -7.01 1.90
CA GLU A 421 -25.78 -7.77 3.15
C GLU A 421 -24.37 -8.34 3.33
N TRP A 422 -23.80 -8.92 2.27
CA TRP A 422 -22.41 -9.37 2.27
C TRP A 422 -21.43 -8.23 2.56
N LEU A 423 -21.58 -7.08 1.89
CA LEU A 423 -20.72 -5.90 2.09
C LEU A 423 -20.78 -5.41 3.54
N LEU A 424 -21.97 -5.29 4.13
CA LEU A 424 -22.12 -4.91 5.54
C LEU A 424 -21.43 -5.90 6.48
N GLN A 425 -21.58 -7.20 6.22
CA GLN A 425 -20.92 -8.25 7.01
C GLN A 425 -19.39 -8.21 6.83
N ARG A 426 -18.90 -7.98 5.61
CA ARG A 426 -17.46 -7.87 5.31
C ARG A 426 -16.84 -6.65 6.00
N LEU A 427 -17.47 -5.48 5.92
CA LEU A 427 -17.00 -4.27 6.59
C LEU A 427 -17.02 -4.44 8.12
N ARG A 428 -18.02 -5.14 8.66
CA ARG A 428 -18.04 -5.50 10.09
C ARG A 428 -16.88 -6.43 10.44
N ARG A 429 -16.59 -7.43 9.60
CA ARG A 429 -15.47 -8.35 9.81
C ARG A 429 -14.15 -7.59 9.95
N ILE A 430 -13.92 -6.57 9.11
CA ILE A 430 -12.73 -5.70 9.23
C ILE A 430 -12.68 -5.00 10.60
N THR A 431 -13.80 -4.57 11.19
CA THR A 431 -13.77 -3.98 12.54
C THR A 431 -13.58 -4.99 13.68
N LYS A 432 -13.70 -6.29 13.39
CA LYS A 432 -13.52 -7.39 14.35
C LYS A 432 -12.14 -8.02 14.27
N GLU A 433 -11.61 -8.14 13.07
CA GLU A 433 -10.42 -8.94 12.73
C GLU A 433 -9.32 -8.10 12.07
N ASP A 434 -9.58 -6.81 11.81
CA ASP A 434 -8.79 -5.95 10.93
C ASP A 434 -8.81 -6.39 9.46
N PHE A 435 -8.16 -5.63 8.57
CA PHE A 435 -7.91 -6.03 7.20
C PHE A 435 -6.99 -7.26 7.18
N GLN A 436 -7.35 -8.28 6.40
CA GLN A 436 -6.49 -9.45 6.21
C GLN A 436 -5.18 -9.07 5.50
N GLU A 437 -5.26 -8.15 4.53
CA GLU A 437 -4.12 -7.65 3.76
C GLU A 437 -3.59 -6.31 4.30
N TYR A 438 -3.80 -6.05 5.58
CA TYR A 438 -3.33 -4.84 6.24
C TYR A 438 -1.82 -4.63 6.02
N ASN A 439 -1.45 -3.39 5.69
CA ASN A 439 -0.09 -2.95 5.37
C ASN A 439 0.59 -3.69 4.20
N ALA A 440 -0.16 -4.42 3.36
CA ALA A 440 0.31 -4.85 2.05
C ALA A 440 0.38 -3.62 1.11
N LYS A 441 1.59 -3.29 0.64
CA LYS A 441 1.89 -2.02 -0.06
C LYS A 441 1.39 -1.91 -1.52
N PRO A 442 0.51 -2.80 -2.02
CA PRO A 442 -0.53 -2.27 -2.90
C PRO A 442 -1.95 -2.58 -2.45
N TYR A 443 -2.18 -3.67 -1.72
CA TYR A 443 -3.52 -4.20 -1.55
C TYR A 443 -4.40 -3.37 -0.61
N GLN A 444 -3.82 -2.78 0.44
CA GLN A 444 -4.61 -1.92 1.32
C GLN A 444 -5.21 -0.71 0.58
N ARG A 445 -4.47 -0.15 -0.40
CA ARG A 445 -4.97 0.96 -1.24
C ARG A 445 -6.21 0.53 -2.02
N LEU A 446 -6.19 -0.67 -2.59
CA LEU A 446 -7.28 -1.20 -3.41
C LEU A 446 -8.56 -1.43 -2.59
N SER A 447 -8.41 -2.04 -1.40
CA SER A 447 -9.53 -2.18 -0.46
C SER A 447 -10.11 -0.82 -0.05
N ILE A 448 -9.27 0.18 0.19
CA ILE A 448 -9.72 1.54 0.55
C ILE A 448 -10.42 2.22 -0.63
N ALA A 449 -9.90 2.11 -1.85
CA ALA A 449 -10.54 2.66 -3.05
C ALA A 449 -11.95 2.09 -3.27
N ALA A 450 -12.12 0.77 -3.10
CA ALA A 450 -13.43 0.11 -3.14
C ALA A 450 -14.38 0.68 -2.08
N ILE A 451 -13.92 0.85 -0.84
CA ILE A 451 -14.73 1.39 0.27
C ILE A 451 -15.06 2.88 0.06
N LEU A 452 -14.14 3.67 -0.50
CA LEU A 452 -14.39 5.07 -0.86
C LEU A 452 -15.49 5.18 -1.92
N ASN A 453 -15.49 4.32 -2.94
CA ASN A 453 -16.57 4.26 -3.93
C ASN A 453 -17.92 3.95 -3.28
N LEU A 454 -17.99 2.98 -2.36
CA LEU A 454 -19.22 2.67 -1.62
C LEU A 454 -19.69 3.87 -0.77
N TYR A 455 -18.76 4.57 -0.12
CA TYR A 455 -19.08 5.78 0.66
C TYR A 455 -19.61 6.92 -0.21
N ASP A 456 -19.02 7.11 -1.39
CA ASP A 456 -19.30 8.23 -2.30
C ASP A 456 -20.57 8.03 -3.15
N PHE A 457 -20.88 6.78 -3.52
CA PHE A 457 -21.78 6.46 -4.64
C PHE A 457 -22.94 5.51 -4.32
N ASP A 458 -23.08 5.01 -3.09
CA ASP A 458 -24.26 4.23 -2.70
C ASP A 458 -25.54 5.09 -2.78
N GLU A 459 -26.32 4.88 -3.85
CA GLU A 459 -27.56 5.63 -4.10
C GLU A 459 -28.68 5.33 -3.08
N SER A 460 -28.57 4.28 -2.26
CA SER A 460 -29.57 3.99 -1.20
C SER A 460 -29.67 5.10 -0.15
N ARG A 461 -28.68 6.01 -0.10
CA ARG A 461 -28.75 7.28 0.64
C ARG A 461 -29.98 8.11 0.27
N ASN A 462 -30.33 8.14 -1.01
CA ASN A 462 -31.45 8.93 -1.51
C ASN A 462 -32.80 8.39 -1.00
N GLU A 463 -32.82 7.14 -0.54
CA GLU A 463 -33.97 6.46 0.08
C GLU A 463 -33.94 6.53 1.62
N GLY A 464 -32.97 7.23 2.20
CA GLY A 464 -32.76 7.32 3.64
C GLY A 464 -32.04 6.10 4.26
N ASN A 465 -31.60 5.13 3.45
CA ASN A 465 -30.79 4.02 3.93
C ASN A 465 -29.31 4.40 3.91
N VAL A 466 -28.76 4.71 5.08
CA VAL A 466 -27.35 5.13 5.22
C VAL A 466 -26.46 4.04 5.80
N LYS A 467 -26.93 2.80 5.87
CA LYS A 467 -26.23 1.71 6.57
C LYS A 467 -24.86 1.42 5.97
N LEU A 468 -24.80 1.20 4.66
CA LEU A 468 -23.55 0.87 3.97
C LEU A 468 -22.57 2.05 3.98
N ILE A 469 -23.07 3.26 3.79
CA ILE A 469 -22.26 4.49 3.94
C ILE A 469 -21.69 4.63 5.36
N THR A 470 -22.50 4.38 6.39
CA THR A 470 -22.06 4.43 7.79
C THR A 470 -21.01 3.36 8.06
N ALA A 471 -21.22 2.14 7.56
CA ALA A 471 -20.24 1.06 7.64
C ALA A 471 -18.92 1.40 6.93
N SER A 472 -18.97 1.97 5.71
CA SER A 472 -17.79 2.43 4.99
C SER A 472 -17.05 3.51 5.76
N ARG A 473 -17.78 4.50 6.31
CA ARG A 473 -17.18 5.54 7.16
C ARG A 473 -16.49 4.96 8.40
N ILE A 474 -17.12 4.02 9.08
CA ILE A 474 -16.52 3.33 10.24
C ILE A 474 -15.17 2.73 9.88
N VAL A 475 -15.09 1.97 8.78
CA VAL A 475 -13.86 1.30 8.36
C VAL A 475 -12.79 2.30 7.90
N LEU A 476 -13.18 3.33 7.15
CA LEU A 476 -12.27 4.40 6.72
C LEU A 476 -11.70 5.18 7.91
N GLU A 477 -12.53 5.52 8.91
CA GLU A 477 -12.10 6.23 10.12
C GLU A 477 -11.19 5.34 10.99
N TYR A 478 -11.49 4.06 11.10
CA TYR A 478 -10.65 3.10 11.82
C TYR A 478 -9.27 2.97 11.17
N ALA A 479 -9.21 2.86 9.84
CA ALA A 479 -7.95 2.79 9.09
C ALA A 479 -7.10 4.07 9.24
N THR A 480 -7.72 5.25 9.08
CA THR A 480 -7.02 6.54 9.21
C THR A 480 -6.57 6.80 10.66
N ALA A 481 -7.34 6.38 11.67
CA ALA A 481 -6.97 6.49 13.07
C ALA A 481 -5.73 5.65 13.41
N LYS A 482 -5.62 4.42 12.88
CA LYS A 482 -4.41 3.60 13.03
C LYS A 482 -3.20 4.25 12.37
N SER A 483 -3.38 4.82 11.17
CA SER A 483 -2.32 5.58 10.49
C SER A 483 -1.85 6.77 11.33
N ALA A 484 -2.79 7.55 11.89
CA ALA A 484 -2.53 8.70 12.75
C ALA A 484 -1.79 8.32 14.06
N ALA A 485 -2.15 7.20 14.67
CA ALA A 485 -1.49 6.68 15.87
C ALA A 485 -0.03 6.26 15.60
N GLY A 486 0.25 5.76 14.39
CA GLY A 486 1.60 5.36 13.96
C GLY A 486 2.37 6.43 13.18
N SER A 487 1.91 7.68 13.11
CA SER A 487 2.54 8.73 12.32
C SER A 487 3.24 9.80 13.16
N ASN A 488 4.34 10.35 12.65
CA ASN A 488 5.05 11.50 13.20
C ASN A 488 5.44 12.48 12.07
N GLN A 489 4.81 13.66 12.03
CA GLN A 489 5.07 14.72 11.05
C GLN A 489 4.97 14.23 9.59
N GLY A 490 3.88 13.52 9.26
CA GLY A 490 3.66 13.01 7.89
C GLY A 490 4.56 11.83 7.49
N ARG A 491 5.27 11.21 8.44
CA ARG A 491 6.02 9.97 8.24
C ARG A 491 5.41 8.85 9.07
N ARG A 492 5.48 7.62 8.57
CA ARG A 492 5.04 6.40 9.27
C ARG A 492 5.96 5.26 8.86
N ILE A 493 6.40 4.48 9.85
CA ILE A 493 7.02 3.17 9.62
C ILE A 493 6.07 2.17 10.23
N VAL A 494 5.46 1.37 9.37
CA VAL A 494 4.56 0.34 9.83
C VAL A 494 5.39 -0.82 10.38
N PRO A 495 5.15 -1.26 11.62
CA PRO A 495 5.93 -2.34 12.22
C PRO A 495 5.72 -3.72 11.60
N PHE A 496 4.57 -3.98 10.97
CA PHE A 496 4.29 -5.25 10.31
C PHE A 496 3.95 -5.05 8.83
N ARG A 497 4.51 -5.90 7.96
CA ARG A 497 4.20 -5.93 6.53
C ARG A 497 3.65 -7.29 6.15
N ARG A 498 2.47 -7.36 5.52
CA ARG A 498 1.89 -8.63 5.05
C ARG A 498 2.75 -9.34 4.00
N LEU A 499 3.34 -8.58 3.08
CA LEU A 499 4.19 -9.12 2.03
C LEU A 499 5.66 -8.93 2.40
N MET A 500 6.36 -10.02 2.71
CA MET A 500 7.77 -9.96 3.13
C MET A 500 8.68 -9.25 2.12
N GLU A 501 8.40 -9.41 0.83
CA GLU A 501 9.19 -8.76 -0.24
C GLU A 501 9.14 -7.23 -0.19
N THR A 502 8.10 -6.65 0.41
CA THR A 502 7.99 -5.19 0.55
C THR A 502 8.92 -4.62 1.61
N ASN A 503 9.47 -5.47 2.50
CA ASN A 503 10.51 -5.09 3.46
C ASN A 503 11.90 -5.00 2.80
N ARG A 504 12.09 -5.58 1.60
CA ARG A 504 13.36 -5.57 0.85
C ARG A 504 13.80 -4.16 0.49
N PHE A 505 12.86 -3.32 0.03
CA PHE A 505 13.10 -1.94 -0.38
C PHE A 505 13.62 -1.04 0.76
N GLU A 506 13.60 -1.53 2.01
CA GLU A 506 14.00 -0.78 3.19
C GLU A 506 15.45 -1.07 3.63
N ARG A 507 16.11 -2.13 3.13
CA ARG A 507 17.50 -2.50 3.51
C ARG A 507 18.53 -2.33 2.38
N SER A 508 18.12 -2.32 1.11
CA SER A 508 19.07 -2.21 -0.01
C SER A 508 19.97 -0.99 0.15
N GLY A 509 21.26 -1.27 0.33
CA GLY A 509 22.30 -0.24 0.34
C GLY A 509 22.46 0.36 -1.06
N PRO A 510 23.30 1.40 -1.21
CA PRO A 510 23.56 2.07 -2.49
C PRO A 510 24.08 1.13 -3.61
N SER A 511 24.53 -0.08 -3.25
CA SER A 511 25.22 -1.02 -4.14
C SER A 511 24.33 -2.02 -4.88
N ASP A 512 23.04 -2.14 -4.52
CA ASP A 512 22.11 -2.97 -5.32
C ASP A 512 21.69 -2.15 -6.54
N GLU A 513 22.45 -2.32 -7.63
CA GLU A 513 22.38 -1.62 -8.92
C GLU A 513 20.95 -1.15 -9.31
N GLY A 514 20.63 0.10 -8.95
CA GLY A 514 19.45 0.83 -9.40
C GLY A 514 18.33 0.99 -8.37
N MET A 515 18.34 0.30 -7.23
CA MET A 515 17.27 0.39 -6.23
C MET A 515 17.70 1.27 -5.05
N ARG A 516 17.70 2.58 -5.27
CA ARG A 516 18.04 3.57 -4.22
C ARG A 516 17.09 3.42 -3.02
N PRO A 517 17.58 3.53 -1.76
CA PRO A 517 16.73 3.45 -0.59
C PRO A 517 15.61 4.47 -0.69
N ARG A 518 14.35 3.98 -0.68
CA ARG A 518 13.18 4.82 -0.86
C ARG A 518 13.02 5.74 0.34
N ARG A 519 12.66 6.99 0.07
CA ARG A 519 12.28 7.91 1.14
C ARG A 519 10.95 7.43 1.73
N ILE A 520 10.77 7.54 3.04
CA ILE A 520 9.50 7.25 3.74
C ILE A 520 8.36 8.13 3.20
N THR A 521 8.73 9.27 2.61
CA THR A 521 7.84 10.22 1.96
C THR A 521 7.73 10.05 0.44
N ASP A 522 8.30 9.00 -0.15
CA ASP A 522 8.19 8.68 -1.58
C ASP A 522 7.09 7.64 -1.77
N PHE A 523 6.01 8.02 -2.47
CA PHE A 523 4.76 7.26 -2.51
C PHE A 523 4.48 6.60 -3.87
N GLY A 524 5.52 6.16 -4.58
CA GLY A 524 5.35 5.34 -5.78
C GLY A 524 5.02 3.88 -5.48
N SER A 525 4.79 3.08 -6.54
CA SER A 525 4.41 1.65 -6.47
C SER A 525 5.16 0.87 -5.38
N GLY A 526 4.44 0.34 -4.39
CA GLY A 526 5.00 -0.37 -3.25
C GLY A 526 5.36 0.53 -2.06
N ALA A 527 4.79 1.73 -1.97
CA ALA A 527 4.84 2.59 -0.78
C ALA A 527 3.63 2.38 0.14
N ASP A 528 3.66 2.98 1.33
CA ASP A 528 2.51 2.98 2.24
C ASP A 528 1.52 4.07 1.82
N HIS A 529 0.45 3.67 1.12
CA HIS A 529 -0.62 4.56 0.65
C HIS A 529 -1.23 5.42 1.77
N GLN A 530 -1.32 4.89 2.99
CA GLN A 530 -1.87 5.64 4.12
C GLN A 530 -1.05 6.88 4.48
N VAL A 531 0.25 6.89 4.17
CA VAL A 531 1.06 8.09 4.38
C VAL A 531 0.72 9.15 3.35
N ALA A 532 0.59 8.78 2.07
CA ALA A 532 0.14 9.71 1.02
C ALA A 532 -1.22 10.31 1.39
N ALA A 533 -2.20 9.46 1.72
CA ALA A 533 -3.53 9.89 2.14
C ALA A 533 -3.47 10.81 3.37
N MET A 534 -2.63 10.51 4.36
CA MET A 534 -2.48 11.38 5.54
C MET A 534 -1.77 12.69 5.23
N LEU A 535 -0.90 12.81 4.22
CA LEU A 535 -0.40 14.11 3.78
C LEU A 535 -1.50 14.98 3.18
N LEU A 536 -2.41 14.36 2.41
CA LEU A 536 -3.62 15.03 1.90
C LEU A 536 -4.57 15.43 3.04
N PHE A 537 -4.81 14.57 4.03
CA PHE A 537 -5.77 14.87 5.10
C PHE A 537 -5.22 15.81 6.17
N SER A 538 -4.01 15.56 6.66
CA SER A 538 -3.43 16.29 7.79
C SER A 538 -2.61 17.51 7.40
N GLY A 539 -2.13 17.62 6.15
CA GLY A 539 -1.23 18.71 5.76
C GLY A 539 0.11 18.72 6.53
N GLN A 540 0.54 17.58 7.10
CA GLN A 540 1.85 17.46 7.76
C GLN A 540 3.00 17.35 6.75
N LEU A 541 3.42 18.49 6.21
CA LEU A 541 4.41 18.55 5.12
C LEU A 541 5.80 18.97 5.59
N GLN A 542 6.07 18.92 6.90
CA GLN A 542 7.31 19.42 7.51
C GLN A 542 8.55 18.72 6.93
N GLN A 543 8.39 17.45 6.56
CA GLN A 543 9.46 16.56 6.11
C GLN A 543 9.67 16.55 4.59
N LEU A 544 8.82 17.27 3.84
CA LEU A 544 8.88 17.33 2.39
C LEU A 544 9.76 18.48 1.89
N PRO A 545 10.35 18.38 0.68
CA PRO A 545 11.00 19.50 0.01
C PRO A 545 10.09 20.73 -0.03
N LYS A 546 10.67 21.91 0.23
CA LYS A 546 9.94 23.19 0.15
C LYS A 546 10.06 23.76 -1.25
N GLN A 547 9.02 24.47 -1.70
CA GLN A 547 9.01 25.13 -3.01
C GLN A 547 10.10 26.23 -3.06
N PRO A 548 11.08 26.16 -3.97
CA PRO A 548 12.11 27.19 -4.09
C PRO A 548 11.54 28.45 -4.78
N GLY A 549 11.87 29.64 -4.27
CA GLY A 549 11.94 30.87 -5.08
C GLY A 549 10.63 31.46 -5.62
N THR A 550 9.45 30.93 -5.32
CA THR A 550 8.19 31.61 -5.67
C THR A 550 7.96 32.80 -4.73
N ALA A 551 8.16 34.01 -5.26
CA ALA A 551 7.81 35.26 -4.59
C ALA A 551 6.31 35.24 -4.20
N GLY A 552 6.02 34.93 -2.94
CA GLY A 552 4.67 34.79 -2.40
C GLY A 552 4.34 33.43 -1.78
N ALA A 553 5.05 32.35 -2.12
CA ALA A 553 4.94 31.10 -1.36
C ALA A 553 5.79 31.22 -0.10
N GLY A 554 5.16 31.53 1.03
CA GLY A 554 5.83 31.47 2.32
C GLY A 554 6.28 30.03 2.66
N PRO A 555 6.85 29.81 3.86
CA PRO A 555 7.17 28.49 4.42
C PRO A 555 5.97 27.52 4.58
N THR A 556 4.83 27.83 3.96
CA THR A 556 3.52 27.22 4.10
C THR A 556 3.26 26.07 3.13
N HIS A 557 4.16 25.77 2.17
CA HIS A 557 3.97 24.69 1.20
C HIS A 557 5.05 23.61 1.28
N GLY A 558 4.65 22.35 1.13
CA GLY A 558 5.54 21.23 0.86
C GLY A 558 5.21 20.60 -0.49
N LEU A 559 6.24 20.13 -1.18
CA LEU A 559 6.08 19.47 -2.48
C LEU A 559 5.89 17.97 -2.23
N VAL A 560 4.76 17.40 -2.68
CA VAL A 560 4.55 15.94 -2.69
C VAL A 560 5.05 15.33 -4.01
N SER A 561 5.37 14.04 -3.97
CA SER A 561 5.86 13.35 -5.16
C SER A 561 4.77 13.20 -6.24
N ILE A 562 5.16 13.30 -7.51
CA ILE A 562 4.26 13.09 -8.65
C ILE A 562 3.58 11.72 -8.56
N ALA A 563 4.34 10.68 -8.21
CA ALA A 563 3.81 9.32 -8.10
C ALA A 563 2.66 9.22 -7.06
N SER A 564 2.69 10.01 -5.98
CA SER A 564 1.60 10.04 -5.00
C SER A 564 0.30 10.54 -5.59
N THR A 565 0.36 11.45 -6.55
CA THR A 565 -0.86 12.10 -7.06
C THR A 565 -1.73 11.14 -7.84
N GLU A 566 -1.14 10.11 -8.45
CA GLU A 566 -1.88 9.03 -9.10
C GLU A 566 -2.75 8.26 -8.09
N GLU A 567 -2.16 7.93 -6.94
CA GLU A 567 -2.85 7.19 -5.88
C GLU A 567 -3.83 8.08 -5.12
N LEU A 568 -3.49 9.34 -4.88
CA LEU A 568 -4.30 10.28 -4.11
C LEU A 568 -5.55 10.77 -4.83
N VAL A 569 -5.72 10.48 -6.13
CA VAL A 569 -6.89 10.93 -6.88
C VAL A 569 -8.19 10.37 -6.27
N TRP A 570 -8.12 9.20 -5.62
CA TRP A 570 -9.26 8.58 -4.96
C TRP A 570 -9.72 9.41 -3.75
N GLU A 571 -8.82 9.69 -2.80
CA GLU A 571 -9.13 10.52 -1.65
C GLU A 571 -9.44 11.97 -2.03
N ALA A 572 -8.73 12.52 -3.02
CA ALA A 572 -8.92 13.90 -3.48
C ALA A 572 -10.28 14.13 -4.14
N THR A 573 -10.89 13.10 -4.73
CA THR A 573 -12.20 13.20 -5.38
C THR A 573 -13.33 12.60 -4.54
N SER A 574 -13.05 12.10 -3.34
CA SER A 574 -14.04 11.51 -2.44
C SER A 574 -14.68 12.59 -1.55
N ASP A 575 -15.89 12.34 -1.06
CA ASP A 575 -16.54 13.15 -0.03
C ASP A 575 -16.05 12.79 1.39
N TYR A 576 -15.30 11.69 1.55
CA TYR A 576 -14.83 11.26 2.87
C TYR A 576 -13.78 12.24 3.43
N ARG A 577 -14.00 12.69 4.66
CA ARG A 577 -13.06 13.54 5.41
C ARG A 577 -12.90 12.94 6.80
N PRO A 578 -11.67 12.63 7.25
CA PRO A 578 -11.44 12.14 8.61
C PRO A 578 -11.97 13.11 9.66
N SER A 579 -12.41 12.59 10.80
CA SER A 579 -12.84 13.42 11.92
C SER A 579 -11.69 14.25 12.46
N GLU A 580 -12.02 15.40 13.06
CA GLU A 580 -11.02 16.27 13.70
C GLU A 580 -10.26 15.55 14.81
N VAL A 581 -10.87 14.54 15.46
CA VAL A 581 -10.19 13.70 16.47
C VAL A 581 -9.03 12.94 15.87
N VAL A 582 -9.19 12.34 14.68
CA VAL A 582 -8.13 11.60 13.99
C VAL A 582 -7.04 12.55 13.50
N LEU A 583 -7.42 13.72 12.97
CA LEU A 583 -6.46 14.73 12.55
C LEU A 583 -5.67 15.30 13.75
N ASP A 584 -6.31 15.52 14.90
CA ASP A 584 -5.62 15.94 16.13
C ASP A 584 -4.67 14.84 16.61
N LEU A 585 -5.09 13.57 16.60
CA LEU A 585 -4.22 12.45 16.92
C LEU A 585 -2.98 12.41 16.02
N ALA A 586 -3.11 12.69 14.72
CA ALA A 586 -1.99 12.71 13.77
C ALA A 586 -1.04 13.90 14.00
N MET A 587 -1.60 15.08 14.32
CA MET A 587 -0.87 16.34 14.33
C MET A 587 -0.35 16.75 15.70
N ASN A 588 -1.13 16.53 16.74
CA ASN A 588 -0.88 17.02 18.07
C ASN A 588 -0.23 15.92 18.93
N LYS A 589 1.10 15.90 18.91
CA LYS A 589 1.91 14.96 19.71
C LYS A 589 2.32 15.56 21.06
N SER A 590 1.61 16.56 21.58
CA SER A 590 2.02 17.30 22.79
C SER A 590 2.00 16.49 24.07
N VAL A 591 1.31 15.34 24.07
CA VAL A 591 1.31 14.39 25.18
C VAL A 591 1.86 13.06 24.70
N THR A 592 2.43 12.33 25.64
CA THR A 592 2.88 10.98 25.33
C THR A 592 1.73 10.00 25.36
N TYR A 593 1.76 9.02 24.46
CA TYR A 593 0.80 7.94 24.46
C TYR A 593 1.45 6.61 24.05
N ASP A 594 0.79 5.54 24.45
CA ASP A 594 1.09 4.19 23.98
C ASP A 594 -0.13 3.61 23.25
N GLN A 595 0.14 2.88 22.18
CA GLN A 595 -0.87 2.19 21.41
C GLN A 595 -0.37 0.80 21.04
N LYS A 596 -1.20 -0.20 21.27
CA LYS A 596 -1.03 -1.56 20.77
C LYS A 596 -2.15 -1.88 19.79
N ILE A 597 -1.81 -2.54 18.70
CA ILE A 597 -2.76 -3.01 17.69
C ILE A 597 -2.41 -4.47 17.41
N HIS A 598 -3.44 -5.29 17.39
CA HIS A 598 -3.40 -6.71 17.06
C HIS A 598 -4.24 -6.93 15.82
N HIS A 599 -3.70 -7.65 14.84
CA HIS A 599 -4.37 -8.08 13.61
C HIS A 599 -3.87 -9.47 13.25
N GLY A 600 -3.42 -9.72 12.03
CA GLY A 600 -2.67 -10.94 11.73
C GLY A 600 -1.37 -11.03 12.54
N GLY A 601 -0.76 -9.90 12.87
CA GLY A 601 0.43 -9.75 13.73
C GLY A 601 0.25 -8.61 14.74
N PHE A 602 1.37 -8.07 15.23
CA PHE A 602 1.36 -7.09 16.34
C PHE A 602 2.03 -5.78 15.95
N GLU A 603 1.46 -4.67 16.40
CA GLU A 603 2.04 -3.32 16.28
C GLU A 603 1.96 -2.60 17.62
N ILE A 604 3.03 -1.90 17.95
CA ILE A 604 3.18 -1.10 19.16
C ILE A 604 3.74 0.26 18.75
N TYR A 605 3.09 1.30 19.24
CA TYR A 605 3.52 2.68 19.10
C TYR A 605 3.70 3.29 20.48
N SER A 606 4.81 3.99 20.66
CA SER A 606 5.02 4.82 21.84
C SER A 606 5.49 6.19 21.38
N SER A 607 4.66 7.21 21.60
CA SER A 607 4.90 8.55 21.07
C SER A 607 5.06 9.57 22.20
N GLY A 608 5.82 10.62 21.93
CA GLY A 608 5.87 11.86 22.68
C GLY A 608 6.11 13.07 21.78
N PRO A 609 6.12 14.30 22.32
CA PRO A 609 6.39 15.52 21.56
C PRO A 609 7.58 15.46 20.62
N GLY A 610 8.68 14.84 21.06
CA GLY A 610 9.92 14.79 20.28
C GLY A 610 10.09 13.52 19.44
N PHE A 611 9.24 12.50 19.59
CA PHE A 611 9.53 11.18 19.02
C PHE A 611 8.31 10.27 18.81
N LEU A 612 8.52 9.25 17.99
CA LEU A 612 7.67 8.08 17.85
C LEU A 612 8.54 6.84 17.80
N ILE A 613 8.29 5.89 18.68
CA ILE A 613 8.81 4.53 18.60
C ILE A 613 7.76 3.69 17.90
N THR A 614 8.16 3.01 16.84
CA THR A 614 7.33 2.03 16.12
C THR A 614 7.96 0.66 16.32
N ALA A 615 7.22 -0.30 16.84
CA ALA A 615 7.70 -1.64 17.14
C ALA A 615 6.64 -2.67 16.77
N GLY A 616 7.03 -3.86 16.35
CA GLY A 616 6.06 -4.83 15.88
C GLY A 616 6.52 -5.72 14.76
N GLY A 617 5.56 -6.55 14.38
CA GLY A 617 5.61 -7.55 13.34
C GLY A 617 6.32 -8.82 13.79
N VAL A 618 5.50 -9.77 14.20
CA VAL A 618 5.88 -11.17 14.34
C VAL A 618 5.43 -11.84 13.05
N THR A 619 6.30 -12.61 12.43
CA THR A 619 5.90 -13.44 11.29
C THR A 619 4.70 -14.32 11.66
N THR A 620 3.65 -14.26 10.85
CA THR A 620 2.36 -14.88 11.14
C THR A 620 2.20 -16.19 10.35
N LYS A 621 1.01 -16.77 10.39
CA LYS A 621 0.62 -17.84 9.47
C LYS A 621 0.27 -17.23 8.10
N ASN A 622 0.30 -18.04 7.04
CA ASN A 622 -0.16 -17.60 5.71
C ASN A 622 -1.60 -17.04 5.81
N ALA A 623 -1.93 -16.02 5.02
CA ALA A 623 -3.23 -15.36 5.07
C ALA A 623 -4.26 -16.30 4.48
N LEU A 624 -3.86 -16.98 3.41
CA LEU A 624 -4.68 -17.86 2.60
C LEU A 624 -4.17 -19.29 2.72
N GLY A 625 -5.09 -20.20 3.03
CA GLY A 625 -4.89 -21.65 2.96
C GLY A 625 -5.86 -22.24 1.95
N MET A 626 -5.39 -23.23 1.16
CA MET A 626 -6.28 -24.01 0.28
C MET A 626 -7.07 -25.04 1.10
N PHE A 627 -8.31 -25.29 0.70
CA PHE A 627 -9.17 -26.28 1.33
C PHE A 627 -9.93 -27.10 0.29
N VAL A 628 -10.34 -28.32 0.65
CA VAL A 628 -11.13 -29.20 -0.22
C VAL A 628 -12.58 -29.23 0.25
N SER A 629 -13.50 -28.68 -0.53
CA SER A 629 -14.93 -28.75 -0.20
C SER A 629 -15.44 -30.19 -0.37
N PRO A 630 -16.30 -30.76 0.52
CA PRO A 630 -16.99 -30.14 1.66
C PRO A 630 -16.28 -30.34 3.02
N PHE A 631 -15.14 -31.01 3.05
CA PHE A 631 -14.43 -31.32 4.30
C PHE A 631 -13.38 -30.25 4.56
N SER A 632 -13.51 -29.44 5.61
CA SER A 632 -12.50 -28.42 6.02
C SER A 632 -11.14 -29.02 6.46
N LEU A 633 -10.67 -30.05 5.77
CA LEU A 633 -9.34 -30.60 5.86
C LEU A 633 -8.41 -29.62 5.12
N ASN A 634 -7.55 -28.96 5.88
CA ASN A 634 -6.35 -28.32 5.34
C ASN A 634 -5.49 -29.43 4.74
N ILE A 635 -5.60 -29.62 3.43
CA ILE A 635 -4.76 -30.58 2.74
C ILE A 635 -3.42 -29.87 2.51
N VAL A 636 -2.36 -30.37 3.16
CA VAL A 636 -0.99 -30.12 2.69
C VAL A 636 -0.84 -30.96 1.42
N PRO A 637 -1.00 -30.40 0.21
CA PRO A 637 -1.14 -31.23 -0.97
C PRO A 637 0.24 -31.75 -1.40
N PRO A 638 0.35 -32.97 -1.95
CA PRO A 638 1.50 -33.36 -2.76
C PRO A 638 1.53 -32.60 -4.11
N LEU A 639 0.44 -31.94 -4.50
CA LEU A 639 0.36 -31.01 -5.62
C LEU A 639 0.95 -29.65 -5.21
N ARG A 640 2.18 -29.39 -5.67
CA ARG A 640 3.02 -28.23 -5.36
C ARG A 640 2.44 -26.90 -5.87
N PHE A 641 1.26 -26.48 -5.42
CA PHE A 641 0.87 -25.07 -5.51
C PHE A 641 1.81 -24.28 -4.62
N LYS A 642 2.64 -23.44 -5.26
CA LYS A 642 3.69 -22.64 -4.63
C LYS A 642 3.06 -21.54 -3.77
N LEU A 643 2.45 -21.87 -2.63
CA LEU A 643 2.12 -20.87 -1.61
C LEU A 643 3.45 -20.22 -1.22
N LYS A 644 3.67 -18.99 -1.68
CA LYS A 644 4.93 -18.28 -1.44
C LYS A 644 5.00 -17.99 0.05
N ASN A 645 6.11 -18.36 0.71
CA ASN A 645 6.39 -17.99 2.11
C ASN A 645 6.30 -16.47 2.39
N GLN A 646 6.20 -15.66 1.34
CA GLN A 646 6.04 -14.21 1.40
C GLN A 646 4.74 -13.73 2.04
N ASP A 647 3.70 -14.56 2.11
CA ASP A 647 2.40 -14.20 2.70
C ASP A 647 2.31 -14.44 4.21
N ARG A 648 3.41 -14.83 4.88
CA ARG A 648 3.43 -14.91 6.35
C ARG A 648 3.50 -13.54 7.01
N GLY A 649 3.80 -12.52 6.25
CA GLY A 649 4.18 -11.22 6.76
C GLY A 649 5.58 -11.19 7.35
N SER A 650 5.99 -9.98 7.73
CA SER A 650 7.34 -9.68 8.18
C SER A 650 7.31 -8.55 9.22
N GLY A 651 8.10 -8.75 10.27
CA GLY A 651 8.59 -7.73 11.18
C GLY A 651 9.46 -6.68 10.53
N VAL A 652 9.20 -5.43 10.87
CA VAL A 652 10.04 -4.28 10.59
C VAL A 652 10.76 -3.91 11.89
N ALA A 653 12.05 -3.55 11.78
CA ALA A 653 12.86 -3.20 12.92
C ALA A 653 12.18 -2.15 13.82
N THR A 654 12.26 -2.37 15.14
CA THR A 654 11.79 -1.37 16.09
C THR A 654 12.58 -0.09 15.92
N THR A 655 11.90 1.01 15.62
CA THR A 655 12.51 2.24 15.13
C THR A 655 12.12 3.43 15.98
N LEU A 656 13.11 4.20 16.44
CA LEU A 656 12.91 5.51 17.06
C LEU A 656 12.96 6.61 15.99
N MET A 657 11.78 7.08 15.59
CA MET A 657 11.60 8.20 14.68
C MET A 657 11.50 9.53 15.44
N VAL A 658 12.53 10.36 15.33
CA VAL A 658 12.58 11.68 15.99
C VAL A 658 11.87 12.74 15.16
N ALA A 659 11.17 13.66 15.83
CA ALA A 659 10.43 14.75 15.23
C ALA A 659 11.33 15.91 14.74
N SER A 660 12.17 15.73 13.71
CA SER A 660 12.81 16.85 12.96
C SER A 660 13.67 16.38 11.79
N GLY A 661 14.08 17.35 10.95
CA GLY A 661 15.20 17.25 10.01
C GLY A 661 14.79 16.71 8.64
N SER A 662 14.82 17.57 7.61
CA SER A 662 14.59 17.18 6.20
C SER A 662 15.60 16.16 5.66
N ALA A 663 16.65 15.84 6.42
CA ALA A 663 17.64 14.83 6.07
C ALA A 663 17.23 13.40 6.49
N GLN A 664 16.28 13.23 7.42
CA GLN A 664 15.88 11.90 7.93
C GLN A 664 14.74 11.30 7.11
N LEU A 665 15.06 11.01 5.85
CA LEU A 665 14.08 10.56 4.86
C LEU A 665 14.06 9.04 4.69
N THR A 666 15.05 8.30 5.18
CA THR A 666 15.12 6.84 5.04
C THR A 666 15.20 6.18 6.41
N ARG A 667 14.83 4.89 6.47
CA ARG A 667 14.84 4.11 7.72
C ARG A 667 16.21 4.13 8.40
N ASN A 668 17.30 4.07 7.61
CA ASN A 668 18.69 4.01 8.07
C ASN A 668 19.17 5.29 8.79
N HIS A 669 18.36 6.35 8.80
CA HIS A 669 18.65 7.58 9.55
C HIS A 669 18.08 7.57 10.98
N PHE A 670 17.41 6.49 11.38
CA PHE A 670 16.82 6.33 12.71
C PHE A 670 17.59 5.31 13.55
N ILE A 671 17.47 5.43 14.88
CA ILE A 671 17.93 4.39 15.79
C ILE A 671 16.99 3.20 15.69
N GLN A 672 17.56 2.01 15.58
CA GLN A 672 16.82 0.77 15.32
C GLN A 672 17.23 -0.34 16.27
N ILE A 673 16.32 -1.26 16.50
CA ILE A 673 16.55 -2.58 17.09
C ILE A 673 16.09 -3.56 16.02
N LEU A 674 17.05 -4.29 15.42
CA LEU A 674 16.75 -5.20 14.32
C LEU A 674 16.17 -6.54 14.80
N GLY A 675 16.34 -6.90 16.08
CA GLY A 675 15.89 -8.20 16.59
C GLY A 675 16.52 -9.36 15.85
N HIS A 676 15.77 -10.45 15.74
CA HIS A 676 16.16 -11.60 14.94
C HIS A 676 15.93 -11.33 13.46
N SER A 677 17.02 -11.06 12.74
CA SER A 677 16.99 -10.84 11.29
C SER A 677 17.02 -12.19 10.56
N HIS A 678 15.87 -12.80 10.30
CA HIS A 678 15.80 -14.00 9.47
C HIS A 678 15.81 -13.65 7.98
N GLU A 679 16.83 -14.15 7.28
CA GLU A 679 16.83 -14.22 5.82
C GLU A 679 16.21 -15.56 5.40
N TYR A 680 15.01 -15.50 4.81
CA TYR A 680 14.46 -16.66 4.15
C TYR A 680 15.18 -16.81 2.81
N SER A 681 16.23 -17.64 2.80
CA SER A 681 16.92 -18.03 1.57
C SER A 681 15.93 -18.81 0.69
N HIS A 682 16.01 -18.58 -0.62
CA HIS A 682 15.30 -19.40 -1.59
C HIS A 682 15.92 -20.81 -1.72
N GLU A 683 16.89 -21.18 -0.88
CA GLU A 683 17.84 -22.30 -1.10
C GLU A 683 17.31 -23.69 -0.75
N ASP A 684 16.12 -23.85 -0.16
CA ASP A 684 15.41 -25.15 -0.16
C ASP A 684 14.83 -25.51 -1.55
N ARG A 685 15.42 -24.96 -2.61
CA ARG A 685 14.94 -25.02 -3.99
C ARG A 685 16.12 -25.21 -4.94
N SER A 686 16.74 -26.38 -4.89
CA SER A 686 17.87 -26.72 -5.75
C SER A 686 17.50 -26.98 -7.23
N ASP A 687 16.23 -27.23 -7.58
CA ASP A 687 16.00 -27.99 -8.81
C ASP A 687 15.21 -27.34 -9.95
N ASP A 688 14.51 -26.19 -9.80
CA ASP A 688 13.58 -25.82 -10.89
C ASP A 688 13.10 -24.36 -10.99
N VAL A 689 13.99 -23.38 -10.88
CA VAL A 689 13.61 -21.99 -11.21
C VAL A 689 14.64 -21.33 -12.13
N SER A 690 14.27 -21.26 -13.41
CA SER A 690 14.70 -20.25 -14.36
C SER A 690 14.16 -18.87 -13.94
N ASP A 691 14.49 -18.41 -12.73
CA ASP A 691 13.97 -17.17 -12.17
C ASP A 691 14.72 -15.99 -12.80
N ASP A 692 14.09 -15.36 -13.79
CA ASP A 692 14.54 -14.12 -14.46
C ASP A 692 14.74 -12.94 -13.48
N THR A 693 14.30 -13.07 -12.22
CA THR A 693 14.54 -12.08 -11.17
C THR A 693 15.92 -12.23 -10.49
N CYS A 694 16.58 -13.39 -10.60
CA CYS A 694 17.97 -13.53 -10.18
C CYS A 694 18.87 -13.21 -11.38
N LYS A 695 18.97 -11.91 -11.70
CA LYS A 695 19.87 -11.45 -12.75
C LYS A 695 21.29 -11.86 -12.39
N THR A 696 21.95 -12.59 -13.27
CA THR A 696 23.41 -12.74 -13.24
C THR A 696 23.98 -11.35 -13.42
N ASN A 697 24.57 -10.79 -12.37
CA ASN A 697 25.34 -9.56 -12.53
C ASN A 697 26.58 -9.91 -13.38
N PRO A 698 26.73 -9.37 -14.59
CA PRO A 698 27.86 -9.71 -15.47
C PRO A 698 29.22 -9.29 -14.90
N ASP A 699 29.24 -8.37 -13.93
CA ASP A 699 30.48 -7.85 -13.32
C ASP A 699 30.98 -8.71 -12.14
N PHE A 700 30.17 -9.66 -11.65
CA PHE A 700 30.56 -10.62 -10.61
C PHE A 700 30.50 -12.04 -11.17
N ALA A 701 31.63 -12.74 -11.15
CA ALA A 701 31.86 -14.05 -11.75
C ALA A 701 30.87 -15.15 -11.30
N GLY A 702 29.65 -15.16 -11.85
CA GLY A 702 28.71 -16.29 -11.79
C GLY A 702 27.84 -16.40 -10.53
N GLU A 703 27.94 -15.53 -9.53
CA GLU A 703 27.04 -15.58 -8.36
C GLU A 703 25.69 -14.90 -8.66
N LYS A 704 24.64 -15.71 -8.78
CA LYS A 704 23.25 -15.22 -8.76
C LYS A 704 22.91 -14.74 -7.35
N LYS A 705 22.97 -13.43 -7.11
CA LYS A 705 22.38 -12.85 -5.89
C LYS A 705 20.86 -12.76 -6.06
N CYS A 706 20.15 -13.75 -5.56
CA CYS A 706 18.70 -13.66 -5.41
C CYS A 706 18.37 -12.73 -4.22
N ALA A 707 17.48 -11.77 -4.44
CA ALA A 707 17.00 -10.89 -3.37
C ALA A 707 16.32 -11.73 -2.28
N ARG A 708 16.85 -11.67 -1.05
CA ARG A 708 16.38 -12.48 0.09
C ARG A 708 15.15 -11.83 0.73
N ASN A 709 14.17 -12.62 1.14
CA ASN A 709 13.06 -12.12 1.98
C ASN A 709 13.60 -11.93 3.40
N LEU A 710 13.36 -10.75 3.96
CA LEU A 710 13.88 -10.36 5.28
C LEU A 710 12.73 -10.08 6.23
N THR A 711 12.84 -10.61 7.45
CA THR A 711 12.02 -10.19 8.58
C THR A 711 12.90 -9.80 9.78
N ASN A 712 12.41 -8.87 10.59
CA ASN A 712 13.04 -8.39 11.83
C ASN A 712 12.08 -8.75 12.97
N ASP A 713 11.97 -10.04 13.24
CA ASP A 713 11.04 -10.55 14.26
C ASP A 713 11.56 -10.23 15.68
N ASP A 714 10.76 -10.58 16.68
CA ASP A 714 11.16 -10.56 18.09
C ASP A 714 11.38 -9.17 18.72
N ASN A 715 10.82 -8.13 18.10
CA ASN A 715 11.05 -6.73 18.49
C ASN A 715 9.86 -6.05 19.19
N LEU A 716 9.11 -6.76 20.04
CA LEU A 716 7.89 -6.25 20.69
C LEU A 716 8.12 -5.50 22.02
N CYS A 717 9.36 -5.40 22.49
CA CYS A 717 9.69 -4.81 23.78
C CYS A 717 9.63 -3.27 23.75
N VAL A 718 8.44 -2.70 23.79
CA VAL A 718 8.22 -1.24 23.82
C VAL A 718 7.19 -0.83 24.88
N LEU A 719 7.53 0.24 25.62
CA LEU A 719 6.65 0.86 26.60
C LEU A 719 7.10 2.30 26.90
N ARG A 720 6.23 3.30 26.71
CA ARG A 720 6.40 4.68 27.24
C ARG A 720 7.74 5.35 26.94
N GLY A 721 8.20 5.29 25.70
CA GLY A 721 9.48 5.85 25.28
C GLY A 721 10.67 4.91 25.48
N PHE A 722 10.48 3.76 26.13
CA PHE A 722 11.49 2.69 26.24
C PHE A 722 11.30 1.65 25.13
N ALA A 723 12.41 1.15 24.57
CA ALA A 723 12.45 0.02 23.67
C ALA A 723 13.66 -0.88 23.94
N CYS A 724 13.51 -2.20 23.95
CA CYS A 724 14.61 -3.15 24.10
C CYS A 724 14.68 -4.19 22.98
N GLY A 725 15.86 -4.78 22.79
CA GLY A 725 16.02 -5.92 21.88
C GLY A 725 17.47 -6.23 21.51
N THR A 726 17.63 -7.11 20.53
CA THR A 726 18.92 -7.49 19.96
C THR A 726 19.25 -6.65 18.72
N ASN A 727 20.52 -6.62 18.35
CA ASN A 727 21.04 -5.89 17.19
C ASN A 727 20.69 -4.39 17.17
N VAL A 728 21.01 -3.70 18.27
CA VAL A 728 20.82 -2.25 18.42
C VAL A 728 21.72 -1.49 17.44
N MET A 729 21.12 -0.78 16.50
CA MET A 729 21.79 0.03 15.50
C MET A 729 21.58 1.52 15.79
N VAL A 730 22.67 2.27 15.84
CA VAL A 730 22.67 3.74 15.89
C VAL A 730 23.30 4.26 14.59
N PRO A 731 22.66 5.17 13.85
CA PRO A 731 23.24 5.75 12.64
C PRO A 731 24.56 6.48 12.95
N LEU A 732 25.56 6.34 12.07
CA LEU A 732 26.91 6.86 12.29
C LEU A 732 26.98 8.34 12.67
N GLY A 733 26.12 9.19 12.07
CA GLY A 733 26.07 10.62 12.40
C GLY A 733 25.62 10.88 13.84
N ILE A 734 24.66 10.10 14.35
CA ILE A 734 24.21 10.21 15.74
C ILE A 734 25.25 9.61 16.68
N ASP A 735 25.81 8.45 16.30
CA ASP A 735 26.77 7.69 17.09
C ASP A 735 28.05 8.48 17.36
N ARG A 736 28.62 9.07 16.31
CA ARG A 736 29.88 9.83 16.41
C ARG A 736 29.68 11.21 17.02
N ASP A 737 28.66 11.94 16.57
CA ASP A 737 28.58 13.38 16.82
C ASP A 737 27.76 13.68 18.08
N CYS A 738 26.74 12.89 18.40
CA CYS A 738 25.73 13.23 19.40
C CYS A 738 25.71 12.37 20.66
N LEU A 739 25.91 11.04 20.55
CA LEU A 739 25.99 10.18 21.74
C LEU A 739 27.30 10.42 22.50
N LYS A 740 27.20 10.46 23.83
CA LYS A 740 28.35 10.62 24.74
C LYS A 740 28.29 9.58 25.86
N PRO A 741 29.41 8.91 26.18
CA PRO A 741 29.48 8.09 27.39
C PRO A 741 29.45 8.99 28.63
N ALA A 742 28.84 8.51 29.71
CA ALA A 742 28.86 9.21 30.99
C ALA A 742 30.18 8.97 31.73
N ALA A 743 30.81 10.03 32.22
CA ALA A 743 32.05 9.92 33.00
C ALA A 743 31.82 9.16 34.30
N GLY A 744 32.66 8.16 34.60
CA GLY A 744 32.55 7.34 35.80
C GLY A 744 31.44 6.29 35.78
N VAL A 745 30.84 6.03 34.61
CA VAL A 745 29.80 5.02 34.38
C VAL A 745 30.34 3.95 33.42
N ASP A 746 29.80 2.73 33.48
CA ASP A 746 30.09 1.69 32.50
C ASP A 746 29.90 2.22 31.07
N ALA A 747 30.89 1.99 30.20
CA ALA A 747 30.93 2.50 28.83
C ALA A 747 29.78 1.99 27.95
N SER A 748 29.01 1.01 28.41
CA SER A 748 27.77 0.52 27.78
C SER A 748 26.63 1.55 27.85
N TRP A 749 26.73 2.56 28.72
CA TRP A 749 25.76 3.66 28.83
C TRP A 749 26.18 4.87 28.02
N GLU A 750 25.32 5.26 27.09
CA GLU A 750 25.48 6.42 26.23
C GLU A 750 24.26 7.32 26.34
N PHE A 751 24.49 8.63 26.29
CA PHE A 751 23.46 9.64 26.49
C PHE A 751 23.51 10.67 25.37
N LEU A 752 22.35 11.21 25.01
CA LEU A 752 22.22 12.28 24.03
C LEU A 752 21.24 13.33 24.54
N ASP A 753 21.63 14.60 24.38
CA ASP A 753 20.77 15.77 24.48
C ASP A 753 20.49 16.27 23.07
N SER A 754 19.23 16.19 22.64
CA SER A 754 18.86 16.54 21.27
C SER A 754 19.12 18.01 20.97
N ALA A 755 19.01 18.90 21.96
CA ALA A 755 19.28 20.33 21.81
C ALA A 755 20.76 20.62 21.54
N SER A 756 21.65 19.70 21.91
CA SER A 756 23.09 19.79 21.68
C SER A 756 23.55 18.97 20.45
N CYS A 757 22.63 18.25 19.80
CA CYS A 757 22.92 17.40 18.65
C CYS A 757 22.53 18.11 17.34
N PRO A 758 23.48 18.43 16.44
CA PRO A 758 23.16 19.10 15.18
C PRO A 758 22.13 18.37 14.32
N ALA A 759 22.10 17.03 14.37
CA ALA A 759 21.12 16.21 13.64
C ALA A 759 19.67 16.39 14.13
N TYR A 760 19.48 16.94 15.32
CA TYR A 760 18.18 17.13 15.99
C TYR A 760 17.93 18.57 16.44
N ALA A 761 18.70 19.54 15.93
CA ALA A 761 18.61 20.93 16.37
C ALA A 761 17.19 21.54 16.20
N ASP A 762 16.44 21.05 15.20
CA ASP A 762 15.08 21.50 14.89
C ASP A 762 13.97 20.65 15.57
N ALA A 763 14.32 19.65 16.39
CA ALA A 763 13.35 18.83 17.10
C ALA A 763 12.88 19.50 18.39
N PRO A 764 11.63 19.23 18.82
CA PRO A 764 11.26 19.39 20.23
C PRO A 764 12.30 18.70 21.12
N PRO A 765 12.89 19.40 22.11
CA PRO A 765 13.98 18.86 22.89
C PRO A 765 13.62 17.57 23.65
N PHE A 766 14.48 16.55 23.53
CA PHE A 766 14.38 15.29 24.26
C PHE A 766 15.76 14.84 24.73
N TYR A 767 15.75 14.00 25.77
CA TYR A 767 16.90 13.22 26.16
C TYR A 767 16.76 11.79 25.66
N LEU A 768 17.89 11.19 25.35
CA LEU A 768 17.99 9.79 24.99
C LEU A 768 19.04 9.13 25.85
N VAL A 769 18.70 7.98 26.42
CA VAL A 769 19.68 7.04 26.97
C VAL A 769 19.68 5.80 26.09
N VAL A 770 20.89 5.33 25.76
CA VAL A 770 21.13 4.09 25.04
C VAL A 770 22.00 3.23 25.93
N PHE A 771 21.56 1.99 26.15
CA PHE A 771 22.37 0.96 26.75
C PHE A 771 22.61 -0.13 25.72
N ARG A 772 23.87 -0.49 25.45
CA ARG A 772 24.18 -1.59 24.53
C ARG A 772 25.47 -2.33 24.89
N LYS A 773 25.42 -3.66 24.85
CA LYS A 773 26.55 -4.56 25.06
C LYS A 773 26.75 -5.50 23.88
N PRO A 774 27.97 -5.98 23.61
CA PRO A 774 28.19 -7.02 22.60
C PRO A 774 27.31 -8.25 22.86
N CYS A 775 26.78 -8.83 21.80
CA CYS A 775 26.07 -10.11 21.87
C CYS A 775 27.03 -11.23 22.31
N PRO A 776 26.63 -12.12 23.23
CA PRO A 776 27.34 -13.38 23.46
C PRO A 776 27.31 -14.25 22.20
N PRO A 777 28.38 -14.98 21.88
CA PRO A 777 28.49 -15.75 20.64
C PRO A 777 27.55 -16.98 20.58
N ASP A 778 26.93 -17.34 21.69
CA ASP A 778 26.04 -18.50 21.87
C ASP A 778 24.54 -18.14 21.79
N ILE A 779 24.19 -16.86 21.62
CA ILE A 779 22.80 -16.43 21.45
C ILE A 779 22.48 -16.29 19.97
N GLU A 780 21.66 -17.21 19.45
CA GLU A 780 21.13 -17.14 18.09
C GLU A 780 20.34 -15.83 17.88
N GLY A 781 20.43 -15.24 16.69
CA GLY A 781 19.75 -13.99 16.35
C GLY A 781 20.37 -12.71 16.93
N CYS A 782 21.43 -12.79 17.73
CA CYS A 782 22.14 -11.62 18.28
C CYS A 782 23.55 -11.52 17.66
N ASP A 783 23.70 -10.76 16.57
CA ASP A 783 24.95 -10.69 15.81
C ASP A 783 25.88 -9.57 16.27
N THR A 784 25.33 -8.49 16.81
CA THR A 784 26.09 -7.24 17.05
C THR A 784 26.06 -6.80 18.50
N LYS A 785 25.00 -6.11 18.92
CA LYS A 785 24.83 -5.58 20.28
C LYS A 785 23.39 -5.76 20.74
N TRP A 786 23.19 -6.09 22.00
CA TRP A 786 21.87 -6.11 22.64
C TRP A 786 21.74 -4.98 23.65
N GLY A 787 20.51 -4.59 23.97
CA GLY A 787 20.24 -3.63 25.02
C GLY A 787 18.91 -2.91 24.83
N PHE A 788 18.91 -1.60 25.06
CA PHE A 788 17.71 -0.77 24.96
C PHE A 788 18.04 0.69 24.65
N PHE A 789 17.01 1.45 24.32
CA PHE A 789 17.02 2.90 24.42
C PHE A 789 15.77 3.41 25.16
N GLU A 790 15.87 4.56 25.80
CA GLU A 790 14.73 5.31 26.34
C GLU A 790 14.78 6.77 25.88
N ALA A 791 13.73 7.21 25.18
CA ALA A 791 13.51 8.60 24.80
C ALA A 791 12.62 9.30 25.85
N VAL A 792 13.05 10.47 26.29
CA VAL A 792 12.43 11.24 27.37
C VAL A 792 12.19 12.67 26.90
N ASP A 793 10.93 13.09 26.81
CA ASP A 793 10.61 14.47 26.43
C ASP A 793 11.08 15.44 27.50
N ARG A 794 11.87 16.45 27.10
CA ARG A 794 12.40 17.45 28.06
C ARG A 794 11.26 18.26 28.70
N ALA A 795 10.21 18.56 27.94
CA ALA A 795 9.02 19.28 28.42
C ALA A 795 8.22 18.50 29.46
N SER A 796 8.29 17.16 29.45
CA SER A 796 7.62 16.31 30.44
C SER A 796 8.41 16.17 31.74
N THR A 797 9.69 16.58 31.75
CA THR A 797 10.47 16.64 32.98
C THR A 797 9.95 17.80 33.81
N ALA A 798 9.32 17.51 34.94
CA ALA A 798 8.66 18.49 35.82
C ALA A 798 9.56 19.65 36.32
N ALA A 799 10.83 19.71 35.91
CA ALA A 799 11.83 20.68 36.35
C ALA A 799 12.79 21.21 35.27
N ASN A 800 12.60 20.91 33.96
CA ASN A 800 13.58 21.30 32.92
C ASN A 800 15.03 20.94 33.34
N ILE A 801 15.21 19.73 33.85
CA ILE A 801 16.47 19.35 34.49
C ILE A 801 17.65 19.50 33.53
N PRO A 802 18.83 19.94 33.99
CA PRO A 802 20.03 19.96 33.16
C PRO A 802 20.46 18.55 32.74
N PHE A 803 21.07 18.42 31.56
CA PHE A 803 21.54 17.14 31.03
C PHE A 803 22.48 16.36 31.97
N PRO A 804 23.45 16.98 32.68
CA PRO A 804 24.26 16.26 33.67
C PRO A 804 23.44 15.65 34.82
N GLU A 805 22.37 16.32 35.23
CA GLU A 805 21.47 15.83 36.27
C GLU A 805 20.63 14.65 35.75
N PHE A 806 20.16 14.72 34.49
CA PHE A 806 19.49 13.59 33.83
C PHE A 806 20.35 12.32 33.83
N ILE A 807 21.63 12.45 33.47
CA ILE A 807 22.60 11.34 33.49
C ILE A 807 22.73 10.78 34.91
N GLN A 808 23.01 11.65 35.89
CA GLN A 808 23.22 11.24 37.27
C GLN A 808 22.00 10.52 37.86
N GLN A 809 20.80 11.06 37.64
CA GLN A 809 19.56 10.45 38.12
C GLN A 809 19.27 9.11 37.43
N THR A 810 19.49 9.02 36.12
CA THR A 810 19.28 7.76 35.37
C THR A 810 20.19 6.66 35.90
N VAL A 811 21.48 6.95 36.08
CA VAL A 811 22.47 5.96 36.54
C VAL A 811 22.24 5.60 38.02
N SER A 812 21.99 6.58 38.89
CA SER A 812 21.77 6.31 40.32
C SER A 812 20.51 5.48 40.62
N ARG A 813 19.48 5.60 39.78
CA ARG A 813 18.27 4.74 39.84
C ARG A 813 18.51 3.32 39.35
N ASN A 814 19.59 3.09 38.63
CA ASN A 814 19.93 1.82 37.97
C ASN A 814 21.31 1.30 38.41
N PRO A 815 21.56 1.07 39.72
CA PRO A 815 22.87 0.67 40.23
C PRO A 815 23.24 -0.78 39.88
N THR A 816 22.25 -1.63 39.59
CA THR A 816 22.47 -3.04 39.30
C THR A 816 22.89 -3.22 37.84
N LEU A 817 23.97 -3.97 37.62
CA LEU A 817 24.42 -4.31 36.28
C LEU A 817 23.40 -5.24 35.60
N MET A 818 23.06 -4.91 34.36
CA MET A 818 22.34 -5.80 33.46
C MET A 818 23.21 -7.01 33.12
N VAL A 819 22.65 -8.21 33.22
CA VAL A 819 23.39 -9.48 33.18
C VAL A 819 22.90 -10.30 32.01
N ALA A 820 23.83 -10.78 31.19
CA ALA A 820 23.55 -11.91 30.28
C ALA A 820 23.54 -13.19 31.13
N LEU A 821 22.38 -13.82 31.30
CA LEU A 821 22.24 -15.08 32.04
C LEU A 821 22.03 -16.22 31.05
N SER A 822 23.10 -16.98 30.75
CA SER A 822 23.15 -18.13 29.81
C SER A 822 22.42 -17.90 28.49
N ASN A 823 21.09 -17.98 28.44
CA ASN A 823 20.27 -17.84 27.23
C ASN A 823 19.37 -16.58 27.22
N THR A 824 19.48 -15.71 28.22
CA THR A 824 18.59 -14.55 28.40
C THR A 824 19.39 -13.26 28.43
N LEU A 825 19.10 -12.37 27.48
CA LEU A 825 19.69 -11.03 27.40
C LEU A 825 18.70 -10.06 28.04
N GLY A 826 18.98 -9.52 29.22
CA GLY A 826 18.01 -8.66 29.88
C GLY A 826 18.45 -8.14 31.23
N GLY A 827 17.49 -7.58 31.95
CA GLY A 827 17.75 -7.04 33.28
C GLY A 827 16.58 -6.27 33.87
N THR A 828 16.86 -5.61 34.98
CA THR A 828 15.93 -4.66 35.59
C THR A 828 16.35 -3.24 35.22
N TYR A 829 15.41 -2.44 34.76
CA TYR A 829 15.61 -1.04 34.43
C TYR A 829 14.51 -0.19 35.04
N LYS A 830 14.89 0.88 35.73
CA LYS A 830 13.98 1.91 36.23
C LYS A 830 13.98 3.08 35.27
N THR A 831 12.85 3.24 34.58
CA THR A 831 12.65 4.30 33.58
C THR A 831 12.71 5.69 34.20
N TRP A 832 12.82 6.69 33.35
CA TRP A 832 12.75 8.08 33.77
C TRP A 832 11.44 8.41 34.52
N ARG A 833 10.33 7.83 34.06
CA ARG A 833 9.00 7.95 34.67
C ARG A 833 8.84 7.22 36.00
N GLY A 834 9.82 6.40 36.37
CA GLY A 834 9.84 5.65 37.61
C GLY A 834 9.28 4.22 37.50
N ASP A 835 8.86 3.80 36.31
CA ASP A 835 8.43 2.42 36.06
C ASP A 835 9.64 1.47 36.24
N THR A 836 9.45 0.37 36.96
CA THR A 836 10.47 -0.68 37.10
C THR A 836 10.16 -1.80 36.13
N LEU A 837 10.99 -1.95 35.10
CA LEU A 837 10.87 -2.93 34.04
C LEU A 837 11.79 -4.10 34.32
N ILE A 838 11.28 -5.32 34.20
CA ILE A 838 12.07 -6.54 34.06
C ILE A 838 11.91 -6.95 32.61
N TYR A 839 12.94 -6.70 31.80
CA TYR A 839 12.87 -6.91 30.35
C TYR A 839 13.82 -8.03 29.90
N VAL A 840 13.49 -8.61 28.75
CA VAL A 840 14.30 -9.60 28.04
C VAL A 840 14.37 -9.17 26.58
N ALA A 841 15.56 -8.74 26.16
CA ALA A 841 15.86 -8.25 24.82
C ALA A 841 15.68 -9.32 23.74
N ASN A 842 15.95 -10.60 24.03
CA ASN A 842 15.64 -11.74 23.17
C ASN A 842 14.38 -12.49 23.66
N GLY A 843 13.43 -11.76 24.26
CA GLY A 843 12.34 -12.38 25.02
C GLY A 843 11.42 -13.20 24.12
N HIS A 844 11.04 -12.62 22.99
CA HIS A 844 10.15 -13.28 22.02
C HIS A 844 10.84 -14.50 21.35
N ASP A 845 12.15 -14.42 21.10
CA ASP A 845 12.94 -15.56 20.58
C ASP A 845 12.83 -16.79 21.50
N THR A 846 12.76 -16.54 22.82
CA THR A 846 12.70 -17.58 23.84
C THR A 846 11.28 -17.98 24.25
N ASP A 847 10.29 -17.15 23.91
CA ASP A 847 8.90 -17.24 24.35
C ASP A 847 8.03 -16.46 23.36
N ASN A 848 7.42 -17.17 22.41
CA ASN A 848 6.61 -16.59 21.34
C ASN A 848 5.33 -15.89 21.84
N ASP A 849 5.02 -16.00 23.13
CA ASP A 849 3.87 -15.36 23.77
C ASP A 849 4.30 -14.05 24.50
N SER A 850 5.61 -13.78 24.53
CA SER A 850 6.20 -12.65 25.25
C SER A 850 6.39 -11.42 24.36
N ALA A 851 5.98 -10.25 24.87
CA ALA A 851 6.37 -8.95 24.31
C ALA A 851 7.79 -8.51 24.72
N GLY A 852 8.60 -9.37 25.36
CA GLY A 852 9.93 -9.01 25.87
C GLY A 852 9.94 -8.36 27.26
N PHE A 853 8.80 -8.35 27.96
CA PHE A 853 8.71 -7.97 29.38
C PHE A 853 8.37 -9.18 30.24
N LYS A 854 9.08 -9.37 31.34
CA LYS A 854 8.73 -10.33 32.42
C LYS A 854 7.96 -9.66 33.55
N GLY A 855 8.09 -8.34 33.71
CA GLY A 855 7.40 -7.59 34.74
C GLY A 855 7.45 -6.08 34.52
N ILE A 856 6.33 -5.40 34.81
CA ILE A 856 6.21 -3.95 34.82
C ILE A 856 5.66 -3.55 36.19
N ASN A 857 6.46 -2.85 37.01
CA ASN A 857 6.10 -2.49 38.39
C ASN A 857 5.66 -3.70 39.23
N ASN A 858 6.36 -4.83 39.08
CA ASN A 858 6.04 -6.13 39.70
C ASN A 858 4.72 -6.79 39.23
N LEU A 859 4.08 -6.26 38.19
CA LEU A 859 2.95 -6.90 37.53
C LEU A 859 3.45 -7.69 36.32
N SER A 860 3.01 -8.93 36.17
CA SER A 860 3.24 -9.69 34.94
C SER A 860 2.47 -9.04 33.79
N PRO A 861 3.12 -8.77 32.64
CA PRO A 861 2.41 -8.31 31.45
C PRO A 861 1.44 -9.39 30.96
N ARG A 862 0.40 -8.97 30.25
CA ARG A 862 -0.47 -9.91 29.53
C ARG A 862 0.32 -10.55 28.40
N ASP A 863 0.01 -11.82 28.16
CA ASP A 863 0.35 -12.53 26.93
C ASP A 863 -0.06 -11.69 25.71
N ILE A 864 0.75 -11.69 24.66
CA ILE A 864 0.42 -10.98 23.42
C ILE A 864 -0.82 -11.56 22.73
N ASP A 865 -1.07 -12.87 22.87
CA ASP A 865 -2.24 -13.54 22.29
C ASP A 865 -3.56 -13.09 22.96
N ASP A 866 -3.47 -12.59 24.20
CA ASP A 866 -4.59 -12.03 24.96
C ASP A 866 -4.84 -10.54 24.66
N TRP A 867 -4.06 -9.91 23.77
CA TRP A 867 -4.26 -8.50 23.44
C TRP A 867 -5.54 -8.31 22.63
N PRO A 868 -6.38 -7.33 22.99
CA PRO A 868 -7.52 -6.98 22.16
C PRO A 868 -7.04 -6.35 20.84
N LEU A 869 -7.94 -6.23 19.86
CA LEU A 869 -7.62 -5.71 18.52
C LEU A 869 -6.91 -4.35 18.56
N ALA A 870 -7.28 -3.50 19.52
CA ALA A 870 -6.48 -2.32 19.89
C ALA A 870 -6.59 -2.04 21.39
N ASP A 871 -5.46 -1.73 22.02
CA ASP A 871 -5.35 -1.32 23.44
C ASP A 871 -4.39 -0.13 23.55
N GLY A 872 -4.86 1.00 24.06
CA GLY A 872 -4.02 2.20 24.17
C GLY A 872 -4.79 3.46 24.48
N ASP A 873 -4.05 4.58 24.53
CA ASP A 873 -4.63 5.88 24.86
C ASP A 873 -5.41 6.50 23.68
N ALA A 874 -5.07 6.11 22.45
CA ALA A 874 -5.64 6.69 21.23
C ALA A 874 -6.76 5.83 20.64
N LEU A 875 -6.59 4.50 20.62
CA LEU A 875 -7.57 3.55 20.09
C LEU A 875 -7.76 2.39 21.06
N THR A 876 -9.02 2.06 21.32
CA THR A 876 -9.42 0.80 21.98
C THR A 876 -10.42 0.08 21.09
N ALA A 877 -10.22 -1.21 20.82
CA ALA A 877 -11.14 -2.02 20.02
C ALA A 877 -11.27 -3.43 20.61
N ASP A 878 -12.50 -3.90 20.81
CA ASP A 878 -12.79 -5.13 21.57
C ASP A 878 -12.80 -6.41 20.74
N GLY A 879 -12.54 -6.34 19.43
CA GLY A 879 -12.63 -7.46 18.50
C GLY A 879 -14.07 -7.96 18.22
N LYS A 880 -15.09 -7.28 18.76
CA LYS A 880 -16.52 -7.59 18.56
C LYS A 880 -17.21 -6.59 17.66
N GLY A 881 -16.46 -5.60 17.15
CA GLY A 881 -16.96 -4.51 16.31
C GLY A 881 -17.21 -3.23 17.11
N ARG A 882 -16.77 -3.12 18.38
CA ARG A 882 -16.76 -1.85 19.10
C ARG A 882 -15.37 -1.26 19.14
N ALA A 883 -15.28 0.02 18.82
CA ALA A 883 -14.05 0.77 18.95
C ALA A 883 -14.30 2.17 19.54
N THR A 884 -13.29 2.73 20.18
CA THR A 884 -13.26 4.14 20.57
C THR A 884 -11.96 4.75 20.09
N ILE A 885 -12.06 5.87 19.37
CA ILE A 885 -10.93 6.65 18.88
C ILE A 885 -10.89 7.98 19.64
N ARG A 886 -9.71 8.38 20.11
CA ARG A 886 -9.47 9.59 20.89
C ARG A 886 -8.17 10.25 20.46
N SER A 887 -8.06 11.54 20.71
CA SER A 887 -6.78 12.23 20.69
C SER A 887 -6.33 12.49 22.13
N PRO A 888 -5.23 11.85 22.60
CA PRO A 888 -4.75 12.00 23.98
C PRO A 888 -4.43 13.46 24.35
N SER A 889 -4.06 14.29 23.38
CA SER A 889 -3.71 15.70 23.59
C SER A 889 -4.92 16.64 23.71
N ARG A 890 -6.12 16.16 23.39
CA ARG A 890 -7.31 17.01 23.36
C ARG A 890 -7.87 17.16 24.78
N ALA A 891 -7.82 18.36 25.33
CA ALA A 891 -8.53 18.70 26.56
C ALA A 891 -10.05 18.83 26.32
N PRO A 892 -10.91 18.42 27.27
CA PRO A 892 -12.35 18.59 27.17
C PRO A 892 -12.72 20.08 27.24
N ALA A 893 -12.86 20.71 26.09
CA ALA A 893 -13.42 22.06 25.96
C ALA A 893 -14.85 21.96 25.42
N PRO A 894 -15.78 22.84 25.87
CA PRO A 894 -17.18 22.77 25.45
C PRO A 894 -17.37 22.78 23.91
N GLY A 895 -18.14 21.83 23.39
CA GLY A 895 -18.53 21.75 21.98
C GLY A 895 -17.49 21.16 21.03
N ARG A 896 -16.45 20.47 21.54
CA ARG A 896 -15.43 19.79 20.71
C ARG A 896 -15.63 18.28 20.75
N VAL A 897 -15.60 17.62 19.60
CA VAL A 897 -15.61 16.16 19.55
C VAL A 897 -14.38 15.60 20.28
N MET A 898 -14.59 14.93 21.41
CA MET A 898 -13.54 14.37 22.26
C MET A 898 -13.17 12.94 21.89
N ALA A 899 -14.13 12.20 21.34
CA ALA A 899 -13.97 10.81 20.96
C ALA A 899 -14.93 10.44 19.83
N ILE A 900 -14.56 9.41 19.08
CA ILE A 900 -15.45 8.71 18.16
C ILE A 900 -15.77 7.37 18.79
N LYS A 901 -17.07 7.05 18.91
CA LYS A 901 -17.53 5.72 19.33
C LYS A 901 -18.09 4.99 18.13
N ILE A 902 -17.58 3.80 17.90
CA ILE A 902 -18.01 2.88 16.86
C ILE A 902 -18.71 1.72 17.55
N ASP A 903 -19.92 1.40 17.11
CA ASP A 903 -20.58 0.13 17.43
C ASP A 903 -21.09 -0.51 16.13
N PHE A 904 -20.34 -1.50 15.67
CA PHE A 904 -20.65 -2.34 14.51
C PHE A 904 -20.88 -3.80 14.95
N THR A 905 -21.32 -4.02 16.20
CA THR A 905 -21.65 -5.36 16.69
C THR A 905 -22.89 -5.94 16.01
N ASP A 906 -23.77 -5.07 15.52
CA ASP A 906 -24.91 -5.39 14.67
C ASP A 906 -24.66 -4.80 13.27
N TRP A 907 -24.53 -5.68 12.27
CA TRP A 907 -24.23 -5.23 10.90
C TRP A 907 -25.42 -4.54 10.23
N GLU A 908 -26.65 -4.79 10.72
CA GLU A 908 -27.85 -4.16 10.20
C GLU A 908 -28.01 -2.72 10.72
N ASN A 909 -27.33 -2.38 11.82
CA ASN A 909 -27.46 -1.10 12.51
C ASN A 909 -26.08 -0.54 12.92
N PRO A 910 -25.16 -0.28 11.97
CA PRO A 910 -23.86 0.31 12.27
C PRO A 910 -24.03 1.69 12.90
N LYS A 911 -23.27 1.97 13.97
CA LYS A 911 -23.30 3.25 14.68
C LYS A 911 -21.93 3.92 14.67
N PHE A 912 -21.95 5.21 14.36
CA PHE A 912 -20.79 6.09 14.36
C PHE A 912 -21.17 7.38 15.09
N ASP A 913 -20.67 7.55 16.31
CA ASP A 913 -21.02 8.68 17.17
C ASP A 913 -19.79 9.54 17.45
N GLU A 914 -19.83 10.82 17.04
CA GLU A 914 -18.87 11.84 17.44
C GLU A 914 -19.31 12.43 18.79
N VAL A 915 -18.62 12.06 19.87
CA VAL A 915 -18.95 12.48 21.24
C VAL A 915 -18.31 13.85 21.52
N GLN A 916 -19.14 14.88 21.74
CA GLN A 916 -18.72 16.25 22.07
C GLN A 916 -18.46 16.49 23.56
#